data_AF-C4Y620-F1
#
_entry.id   AF-C4Y620-F1
#
_cell.length_a   1.000
_cell.length_b   1.000
_cell.length_c   1.000
_cell.angle_alpha   90.00
_cell.angle_beta   90.00
_cell.angle_gamma   90.00
#
_symmetry.space_group_name_H-M   'P 1'
#
loop_
_entity.id
_entity.type
_entity.pdbx_description
1 polymer ?
#
loop_
_entity_poly.entity_id
_entity_poly.type
_entity_poly.pdbx_seq_one_letter_code
_entity_poly.pdbx_strand_id
1 'polypeptide(L)'
;MSSVVKEEEEDDHFTAPSSPPGTPLPDGNATPDISSEKTDEHPEADKKRRKTTGKNASTKKPSEEVLQRRREGRIKAAATIAQNLKKTGIGRFEDQNHFSLTSVKTVPLINQKNYFADYLKKDEQAMLIRNWRTEKLLQTQTKDPSKTSSSADGKKSANGDDDDDDEDDDDNEAEEGVQGKGSMGHDTIVIHPGSEFMRIGRATDGLPHSVPMVIAIKNNQKDNSEYPIIPQRTEYDNGEVDFGESFEAVKGVVTKDFKARMRYYKRRMNPNSRDSAAAFNRKQEPEEVPEGYDPSKKDWFEKDDVLLKERQYFAGDEALKLPINESYRDWKLRFPIVNGSFNQSLEDYQSPQELLGDLIRITNEALKTIDITTAEELTNLKCLLVIPELYDKVYVEAWVDLLINSVGFGRIGIIQEAVASTFGAGVSCACVVDVGAEKTSIACVDEGMVINDSRVRLDYGGKHITEAFTKLMLQQGFPYSDINLANHNDDWELAEDLKKNFCTFNDADIAVQLYNFHKRKPGEKTQKYNFKVYDEVMLAPLGLFYPGLFQIEEVSRPRNLFPESQDHYSGEPNNPYSKAQENLVNKTCFSDMTDEKLILKLLEDKTVFKQANVYAKPRAPRSLSAEEVQIPLTMPLDKAIIESITYAGIATDFNKTKKLYDNLLIVGGGLAKFPGFDVLLNDRINIWRPKFLSSSGLDDVLNYANKEKEKSEAKRKDMIAEAKKKKATGDQSVDDVELSEKEIKDIEEATGLFLDLEKADSYSDQGALIPVNVLPAPREFDPQELCWKGGSVYSRLKVVNEMWITQKDWDLLRTRCLYYKSLFNY
;
A
#
# COMPACT_ATOMS: atom_id res chain seq x y z
N MET A 1 -3.37 -56.16 -16.30
CA MET A 1 -4.74 -56.58 -16.64
C MET A 1 -5.54 -55.30 -16.82
N SER A 2 -5.59 -54.72 -18.02
CA SER A 2 -6.38 -55.17 -19.18
C SER A 2 -7.87 -54.87 -19.03
N SER A 3 -8.31 -53.72 -19.54
CA SER A 3 -9.41 -53.69 -20.52
C SER A 3 -9.29 -52.40 -21.33
N VAL A 4 -9.15 -52.56 -22.65
CA VAL A 4 -9.28 -51.50 -23.66
C VAL A 4 -10.66 -51.65 -24.27
N VAL A 5 -11.37 -50.55 -24.48
CA VAL A 5 -12.46 -50.46 -25.46
C VAL A 5 -12.22 -49.21 -26.30
N LYS A 6 -12.56 -49.29 -27.59
CA LYS A 6 -12.11 -48.41 -28.67
C LYS A 6 -13.27 -48.21 -29.65
N GLU A 7 -13.31 -47.06 -30.32
CA GLU A 7 -14.16 -46.74 -31.51
C GLU A 7 -15.69 -46.72 -31.23
N GLU A 8 -16.50 -45.86 -31.85
CA GLU A 8 -16.50 -45.40 -33.25
C GLU A 8 -16.76 -43.87 -33.42
N GLU A 9 -16.49 -43.39 -34.64
CA GLU A 9 -16.81 -42.05 -35.15
C GLU A 9 -18.22 -42.04 -35.78
N GLU A 10 -18.97 -40.94 -35.67
CA GLU A 10 -20.02 -40.61 -36.64
C GLU A 10 -20.12 -39.09 -36.84
N ASP A 11 -20.12 -38.67 -38.09
CA ASP A 11 -20.22 -37.26 -38.52
C ASP A 11 -21.62 -36.68 -38.28
N ASP A 12 -21.70 -35.39 -37.96
CA ASP A 12 -22.84 -34.60 -38.44
C ASP A 12 -22.43 -33.15 -38.76
N HIS A 13 -22.58 -32.77 -40.03
CA HIS A 13 -22.27 -31.43 -40.53
C HIS A 13 -23.43 -30.46 -40.27
N PHE A 14 -23.14 -29.27 -39.74
CA PHE A 14 -24.01 -28.12 -39.94
C PHE A 14 -23.25 -26.89 -40.45
N THR A 15 -23.58 -26.48 -41.68
CA THR A 15 -22.92 -25.43 -42.43
C THR A 15 -23.52 -24.05 -42.15
N ALA A 16 -22.67 -23.06 -41.87
CA ALA A 16 -23.07 -21.65 -41.87
C ALA A 16 -22.81 -21.04 -43.27
N PRO A 17 -23.80 -20.39 -43.92
CA PRO A 17 -23.62 -19.85 -45.26
C PRO A 17 -22.87 -18.52 -45.25
N SER A 18 -21.76 -18.47 -46.01
CA SER A 18 -21.09 -17.23 -46.41
C SER A 18 -21.79 -16.61 -47.64
N SER A 19 -21.59 -15.30 -47.88
CA SER A 19 -22.00 -14.64 -49.12
C SER A 19 -21.10 -13.43 -49.45
N PRO A 20 -20.96 -13.06 -50.73
CA PRO A 20 -19.70 -12.52 -51.28
C PRO A 20 -19.78 -11.04 -51.74
N PRO A 21 -18.68 -10.44 -52.24
CA PRO A 21 -18.57 -8.98 -52.40
C PRO A 21 -19.03 -8.44 -53.77
N GLY A 22 -19.21 -7.11 -53.87
CA GLY A 22 -19.51 -6.42 -55.13
C GLY A 22 -19.10 -4.92 -55.17
N THR A 23 -18.23 -4.60 -56.13
CA THR A 23 -17.92 -3.28 -56.71
C THR A 23 -18.63 -3.14 -58.09
N PRO A 24 -18.60 -2.00 -58.84
CA PRO A 24 -18.14 -0.63 -58.57
C PRO A 24 -19.13 0.52 -59.00
N LEU A 25 -18.65 1.77 -58.86
CA LEU A 25 -19.01 3.10 -59.43
C LEU A 25 -19.72 3.15 -60.84
N PRO A 26 -20.48 4.24 -61.21
CA PRO A 26 -19.88 5.54 -61.62
C PRO A 26 -20.67 6.88 -61.48
N ASP A 27 -19.91 7.98 -61.61
CA ASP A 27 -20.14 9.32 -62.22
C ASP A 27 -21.47 10.11 -62.12
N GLY A 28 -21.33 11.45 -61.96
CA GLY A 28 -22.45 12.40 -62.09
C GLY A 28 -22.08 13.88 -61.84
N ASN A 29 -21.47 14.53 -62.82
CA ASN A 29 -21.10 15.96 -62.78
C ASN A 29 -22.30 16.87 -63.15
N ALA A 30 -22.63 17.92 -62.38
CA ALA A 30 -23.40 19.10 -62.86
C ALA A 30 -23.52 20.24 -61.83
N THR A 31 -22.89 21.39 -62.10
CA THR A 31 -23.46 22.72 -61.80
C THR A 31 -24.30 23.18 -63.00
N PRO A 32 -25.23 24.15 -62.86
CA PRO A 32 -24.87 25.53 -63.17
C PRO A 32 -25.61 26.65 -62.36
N ASP A 33 -24.97 27.83 -62.38
CA ASP A 33 -25.48 29.22 -62.41
C ASP A 33 -26.88 29.61 -61.84
N ILE A 34 -26.95 30.78 -61.18
CA ILE A 34 -27.29 32.07 -61.81
C ILE A 34 -27.15 33.25 -60.82
N SER A 35 -26.57 34.35 -61.33
CA SER A 35 -26.57 35.81 -61.00
C SER A 35 -27.47 36.39 -59.85
N SER A 36 -27.28 37.62 -59.33
CA SER A 36 -26.49 38.81 -59.70
C SER A 36 -26.52 39.91 -58.59
N GLU A 37 -25.81 41.02 -58.84
CA GLU A 37 -25.87 42.37 -58.20
C GLU A 37 -24.95 42.55 -56.96
N LYS A 38 -23.90 43.41 -56.95
CA LYS A 38 -23.77 44.88 -57.22
C LYS A 38 -24.53 45.73 -56.17
N THR A 39 -24.07 46.84 -55.58
CA THR A 39 -22.89 47.77 -55.70
C THR A 39 -22.94 48.75 -54.49
N ASP A 40 -21.93 49.49 -54.02
CA ASP A 40 -20.46 49.60 -54.21
C ASP A 40 -19.85 50.42 -53.01
N GLU A 41 -18.69 51.07 -53.18
CA GLU A 41 -18.16 52.27 -52.47
C GLU A 41 -17.47 52.17 -51.08
N HIS A 42 -16.14 52.18 -51.15
CA HIS A 42 -15.20 52.86 -50.22
C HIS A 42 -15.25 54.41 -50.43
N PRO A 43 -14.63 55.32 -49.61
CA PRO A 43 -13.29 55.18 -49.01
C PRO A 43 -12.98 55.93 -47.67
N GLU A 44 -11.72 55.79 -47.21
CA GLU A 44 -10.87 56.73 -46.41
C GLU A 44 -11.37 57.33 -45.07
N ALA A 45 -10.56 57.77 -44.10
CA ALA A 45 -9.19 57.49 -43.60
C ALA A 45 -8.81 58.68 -42.69
N ASP A 46 -8.35 58.47 -41.45
CA ASP A 46 -7.33 59.38 -40.87
C ASP A 46 -6.55 58.78 -39.68
N LYS A 47 -5.37 59.34 -39.40
CA LYS A 47 -4.38 58.90 -38.41
C LYS A 47 -4.38 59.81 -37.17
N LYS A 48 -4.04 59.25 -36.00
CA LYS A 48 -3.16 59.95 -35.02
C LYS A 48 -2.46 59.00 -34.03
N ARG A 49 -1.19 59.30 -33.76
CA ARG A 49 -0.29 58.60 -32.82
C ARG A 49 -0.42 59.14 -31.40
N ARG A 50 -0.25 58.29 -30.38
CA ARG A 50 0.67 58.56 -29.25
C ARG A 50 1.11 57.27 -28.54
N LYS A 51 2.09 57.37 -27.63
CA LYS A 51 3.04 56.30 -27.23
C LYS A 51 3.01 56.05 -25.71
N THR A 52 3.46 54.86 -25.30
CA THR A 52 4.01 54.46 -23.97
C THR A 52 3.14 54.63 -22.71
N THR A 53 2.84 53.53 -22.02
CA THR A 53 3.60 53.02 -20.84
C THR A 53 3.00 51.68 -20.38
N GLY A 54 3.80 50.81 -19.75
CA GLY A 54 3.35 49.52 -19.24
C GLY A 54 3.03 49.54 -17.74
N LYS A 55 2.13 48.66 -17.30
CA LYS A 55 2.00 48.19 -15.91
C LYS A 55 1.21 46.88 -15.87
N ASN A 56 1.50 46.05 -14.86
CA ASN A 56 0.93 44.72 -14.68
C ASN A 56 -0.62 44.75 -14.60
N ALA A 57 -1.28 43.77 -15.22
CA ALA A 57 -2.71 43.55 -15.06
C ALA A 57 -2.97 42.08 -14.72
N SER A 58 -3.59 41.86 -13.57
CA SER A 58 -4.03 40.56 -13.08
C SER A 58 -5.01 39.88 -14.04
N THR A 59 -4.95 38.55 -14.13
CA THR A 59 -5.93 37.71 -14.83
C THR A 59 -7.28 37.77 -14.10
N LYS A 60 -8.10 38.77 -14.43
CA LYS A 60 -9.46 38.89 -13.91
C LYS A 60 -10.27 37.64 -14.27
N LYS A 61 -10.88 37.01 -13.26
CA LYS A 61 -11.92 35.98 -13.46
C LYS A 61 -13.03 36.57 -14.35
N PRO A 62 -13.58 35.81 -15.32
CA PRO A 62 -14.65 36.31 -16.18
C PRO A 62 -15.88 36.68 -15.35
N SER A 63 -16.58 37.75 -15.73
CA SER A 63 -17.79 38.19 -15.03
C SER A 63 -18.90 37.13 -15.08
N GLU A 64 -19.78 37.18 -14.10
CA GLU A 64 -20.92 36.26 -13.97
C GLU A 64 -21.80 36.24 -15.23
N GLU A 65 -22.05 37.41 -15.82
CA GLU A 65 -22.75 37.57 -17.10
C GLU A 65 -22.08 36.80 -18.26
N VAL A 66 -20.74 36.82 -18.33
CA VAL A 66 -19.98 36.07 -19.34
C VAL A 66 -20.05 34.57 -19.08
N LEU A 67 -20.10 34.13 -17.82
CA LEU A 67 -20.29 32.73 -17.45
C LEU A 67 -21.72 32.25 -17.77
N GLN A 68 -22.73 33.08 -17.53
CA GLN A 68 -24.13 32.81 -17.83
C GLN A 68 -24.35 32.70 -19.35
N ARG A 69 -23.82 33.66 -20.13
CA ARG A 69 -23.86 33.64 -21.60
C ARG A 69 -23.09 32.44 -22.21
N ARG A 70 -22.02 31.97 -21.54
CA ARG A 70 -21.32 30.72 -21.88
C ARG A 70 -22.09 29.45 -21.49
N ARG A 71 -22.98 29.52 -20.48
CA ARG A 71 -23.88 28.43 -20.08
C ARG A 71 -25.01 28.28 -21.09
N GLU A 72 -25.65 29.40 -21.46
CA GLU A 72 -26.65 29.48 -22.52
C GLU A 72 -26.10 29.03 -23.88
N GLY A 73 -24.89 29.48 -24.25
CA GLY A 73 -24.22 29.02 -25.47
C GLY A 73 -23.99 27.51 -25.50
N ARG A 74 -23.60 26.90 -24.37
CA ARG A 74 -23.47 25.43 -24.25
C ARG A 74 -24.80 24.70 -24.31
N ILE A 75 -25.85 25.22 -23.68
CA ILE A 75 -27.21 24.65 -23.75
C ILE A 75 -27.73 24.71 -25.20
N LYS A 76 -27.54 25.83 -25.90
CA LYS A 76 -27.95 26.00 -27.29
C LYS A 76 -27.17 25.09 -28.23
N ALA A 77 -25.86 24.94 -28.02
CA ALA A 77 -25.03 23.99 -28.77
C ALA A 77 -25.47 22.53 -28.53
N ALA A 78 -25.74 22.14 -27.28
CA ALA A 78 -26.22 20.81 -26.93
C ALA A 78 -27.60 20.51 -27.57
N ALA A 79 -28.52 21.48 -27.57
CA ALA A 79 -29.80 21.37 -28.25
C ALA A 79 -29.65 21.19 -29.77
N THR A 80 -28.75 21.94 -30.42
CA THR A 80 -28.43 21.78 -31.85
C THR A 80 -27.80 20.41 -32.15
N ILE A 81 -26.89 19.93 -31.30
CA ILE A 81 -26.28 18.59 -31.43
C ILE A 81 -27.35 17.49 -31.28
N ALA A 82 -28.27 17.62 -30.31
CA ALA A 82 -29.39 16.69 -30.15
C ALA A 82 -30.36 16.71 -31.35
N GLN A 83 -30.63 17.88 -31.93
CA GLN A 83 -31.41 18.00 -33.17
C GLN A 83 -30.70 17.35 -34.37
N ASN A 84 -29.38 17.49 -34.48
CA ASN A 84 -28.59 16.88 -35.53
C ASN A 84 -28.54 15.35 -35.37
N LEU A 85 -28.32 14.82 -34.16
CA LEU A 85 -28.43 13.38 -33.86
C LEU A 85 -29.81 12.81 -34.22
N LYS A 86 -30.88 13.57 -33.97
CA LYS A 86 -32.25 13.20 -34.36
C LYS A 86 -32.50 13.26 -35.87
N LYS A 87 -31.73 14.05 -36.63
CA LYS A 87 -31.77 14.11 -38.10
C LYS A 87 -30.88 13.08 -38.80
N THR A 88 -29.78 12.64 -38.18
CA THR A 88 -28.86 11.66 -38.77
C THR A 88 -29.29 10.20 -38.53
N GLY A 89 -30.34 9.96 -37.75
CA GLY A 89 -30.81 8.61 -37.41
C GLY A 89 -29.89 7.87 -36.42
N ILE A 90 -28.80 8.50 -35.95
CA ILE A 90 -27.85 7.91 -34.99
C ILE A 90 -28.38 8.14 -33.57
N GLY A 91 -29.52 7.53 -33.28
CA GLY A 91 -30.15 7.52 -31.97
C GLY A 91 -31.04 6.29 -31.83
N ARG A 92 -30.89 5.52 -30.74
CA ARG A 92 -31.85 4.48 -30.40
C ARG A 92 -33.14 5.13 -29.92
N PHE A 93 -34.24 4.90 -30.64
CA PHE A 93 -35.59 5.27 -30.24
C PHE A 93 -36.42 3.99 -30.15
N GLU A 94 -36.86 3.62 -28.95
CA GLU A 94 -37.70 2.43 -28.70
C GLU A 94 -39.17 2.86 -28.51
N ASP A 95 -39.85 3.16 -29.62
CA ASP A 95 -41.23 3.70 -29.61
C ASP A 95 -42.34 2.64 -29.41
N GLN A 96 -42.04 1.43 -28.90
CA GLN A 96 -43.02 0.32 -28.89
C GLN A 96 -43.24 -0.45 -27.58
N ASN A 97 -42.52 -0.18 -26.49
CA ASN A 97 -42.79 -0.84 -25.21
C ASN A 97 -42.61 0.11 -24.03
N HIS A 98 -43.71 0.44 -23.33
CA HIS A 98 -43.73 1.37 -22.18
C HIS A 98 -43.10 0.82 -20.88
N PHE A 99 -42.11 -0.07 -20.98
CA PHE A 99 -41.34 -0.53 -19.83
C PHE A 99 -40.19 0.44 -19.55
N SER A 100 -40.04 0.86 -18.28
CA SER A 100 -38.79 1.45 -17.83
C SER A 100 -37.68 0.43 -17.99
N LEU A 101 -36.63 0.77 -18.75
CA LEU A 101 -35.55 -0.12 -19.22
C LEU A 101 -34.83 -0.92 -18.10
N THR A 102 -34.99 -0.50 -16.85
CA THR A 102 -34.60 -1.27 -15.67
C THR A 102 -35.45 -0.81 -14.46
N SER A 103 -35.87 -1.75 -13.62
CA SER A 103 -36.45 -1.49 -12.29
C SER A 103 -35.39 -1.15 -11.22
N VAL A 104 -34.11 -1.40 -11.52
CA VAL A 104 -32.98 -0.96 -10.71
C VAL A 104 -32.80 0.54 -10.88
N LYS A 105 -32.96 1.28 -9.78
CA LYS A 105 -32.70 2.71 -9.71
C LYS A 105 -31.23 2.98 -10.06
N THR A 106 -30.97 3.76 -11.10
CA THR A 106 -29.61 4.14 -11.49
C THR A 106 -28.98 4.99 -10.38
N VAL A 107 -28.00 4.43 -9.67
CA VAL A 107 -27.18 5.17 -8.71
C VAL A 107 -26.32 6.16 -9.49
N PRO A 108 -26.38 7.48 -9.22
CA PRO A 108 -25.52 8.45 -9.88
C PRO A 108 -24.06 8.16 -9.51
N LEU A 109 -23.18 8.09 -10.51
CA LEU A 109 -21.74 7.95 -10.30
C LEU A 109 -21.22 9.20 -9.58
N ILE A 110 -20.51 9.01 -8.46
CA ILE A 110 -19.87 10.09 -7.73
C ILE A 110 -18.82 10.74 -8.65
N ASN A 111 -18.86 12.07 -8.79
CA ASN A 111 -17.91 12.80 -9.64
C ASN A 111 -16.57 12.98 -8.93
N GLN A 112 -15.78 11.89 -8.86
CA GLN A 112 -14.50 11.81 -8.17
C GLN A 112 -13.62 13.06 -8.43
N LYS A 113 -13.47 13.47 -9.70
CA LYS A 113 -12.53 14.55 -10.13
C LYS A 113 -12.67 15.90 -9.43
N ASN A 114 -13.81 16.22 -8.79
CA ASN A 114 -14.04 17.53 -8.18
C ASN A 114 -13.89 17.57 -6.65
N TYR A 115 -13.68 16.45 -5.95
CA TYR A 115 -13.57 16.44 -4.48
C TYR A 115 -12.14 16.71 -3.97
N PHE A 116 -11.12 16.41 -4.78
CA PHE A 116 -9.72 16.36 -4.34
C PHE A 116 -9.04 17.73 -4.15
N ALA A 117 -9.39 18.72 -4.98
CA ALA A 117 -8.56 19.93 -5.14
C ALA A 117 -8.52 20.87 -3.92
N ASP A 118 -9.54 20.85 -3.05
CA ASP A 118 -9.69 21.81 -1.93
C ASP A 118 -9.59 21.14 -0.55
N TYR A 119 -9.40 19.82 -0.49
CA TYR A 119 -9.52 19.05 0.75
C TYR A 119 -8.52 19.50 1.84
N LEU A 120 -7.22 19.55 1.50
CA LEU A 120 -6.14 20.02 2.39
C LEU A 120 -5.94 21.55 2.33
N LYS A 121 -6.88 22.32 1.76
CA LYS A 121 -6.78 23.77 1.58
C LYS A 121 -7.81 24.56 2.40
N LYS A 122 -8.55 23.90 3.30
CA LYS A 122 -9.58 24.53 4.15
C LYS A 122 -9.20 24.42 5.63
N ASP A 123 -9.34 25.52 6.34
CA ASP A 123 -8.99 25.64 7.76
C ASP A 123 -9.76 24.68 8.68
N GLU A 124 -10.91 24.15 8.23
CA GLU A 124 -11.69 23.12 8.95
C GLU A 124 -10.82 21.91 9.38
N GLN A 125 -9.83 21.49 8.56
CA GLN A 125 -8.97 20.35 8.90
C GLN A 125 -7.80 20.74 9.82
N ALA A 126 -7.21 21.93 9.63
CA ALA A 126 -6.22 22.48 10.55
C ALA A 126 -6.84 22.69 11.94
N MET A 127 -8.08 23.18 12.00
CA MET A 127 -8.89 23.20 13.21
C MET A 127 -9.19 21.80 13.73
N LEU A 128 -9.53 20.79 12.91
CA LEU A 128 -9.77 19.44 13.44
C LEU A 128 -8.54 18.83 14.12
N ILE A 129 -7.35 19.01 13.53
CA ILE A 129 -6.07 18.54 14.11
C ILE A 129 -5.66 19.39 15.32
N ARG A 130 -5.86 20.71 15.28
CA ARG A 130 -5.56 21.64 16.39
C ARG A 130 -6.51 21.43 17.57
N ASN A 131 -7.81 21.35 17.34
CA ASN A 131 -8.82 21.07 18.35
C ASN A 131 -8.58 19.69 18.97
N TRP A 132 -8.20 18.69 18.18
CA TRP A 132 -7.81 17.38 18.74
C TRP A 132 -6.54 17.44 19.60
N ARG A 133 -5.52 18.24 19.22
CA ARG A 133 -4.35 18.51 20.09
C ARG A 133 -4.78 19.16 21.41
N THR A 134 -5.73 20.09 21.37
CA THR A 134 -6.32 20.73 22.56
C THR A 134 -7.12 19.72 23.40
N GLU A 135 -7.97 18.88 22.79
CA GLU A 135 -8.69 17.78 23.45
C GLU A 135 -7.73 16.78 24.12
N LYS A 136 -6.61 16.44 23.47
CA LYS A 136 -5.55 15.58 24.04
C LYS A 136 -4.87 16.24 25.24
N LEU A 137 -4.53 17.52 25.15
CA LEU A 137 -3.97 18.30 26.27
C LEU A 137 -4.92 18.30 27.48
N LEU A 138 -6.21 18.52 27.25
CA LEU A 138 -7.25 18.46 28.28
C LEU A 138 -7.36 17.04 28.89
N GLN A 139 -7.39 15.99 28.06
CA GLN A 139 -7.43 14.60 28.55
C GLN A 139 -6.19 14.22 29.37
N THR A 140 -4.99 14.66 28.97
CA THR A 140 -3.76 14.42 29.76
C THR A 140 -3.76 15.18 31.08
N GLN A 141 -4.29 16.40 31.13
CA GLN A 141 -4.46 17.14 32.39
C GLN A 141 -5.48 16.48 33.33
N THR A 142 -6.54 15.87 32.81
CA THR A 142 -7.52 15.15 33.64
C THR A 142 -7.04 13.81 34.21
N LYS A 143 -5.89 13.27 33.76
CA LYS A 143 -5.36 11.96 34.19
C LYS A 143 -4.30 12.02 35.32
N ASP A 144 -3.95 13.20 35.83
CA ASP A 144 -2.97 13.35 36.92
C ASP A 144 -3.58 14.01 38.18
N PRO A 145 -4.17 13.22 39.11
CA PRO A 145 -4.79 13.74 40.33
C PRO A 145 -3.77 14.04 41.45
N SER A 146 -2.48 14.25 41.13
CA SER A 146 -1.38 14.22 42.11
C SER A 146 -0.51 15.49 42.19
N LYS A 147 -1.12 16.69 42.11
CA LYS A 147 -0.45 17.94 42.56
C LYS A 147 -1.39 19.12 42.90
N THR A 148 -2.11 19.01 44.01
CA THR A 148 -2.78 20.17 44.66
C THR A 148 -2.58 20.18 46.17
N SER A 149 -1.42 20.67 46.63
CA SER A 149 -1.26 21.26 47.98
C SER A 149 0.03 22.09 48.11
N SER A 150 -0.12 23.35 48.53
CA SER A 150 0.95 24.27 49.00
C SER A 150 2.02 24.69 47.96
N SER A 151 2.53 25.93 47.92
CA SER A 151 2.44 27.04 48.88
C SER A 151 2.34 28.38 48.16
N ALA A 152 1.69 29.36 48.80
CA ALA A 152 1.89 30.76 48.44
C ALA A 152 3.15 31.30 49.13
N ASP A 153 4.06 31.90 48.37
CA ASP A 153 4.80 33.10 48.81
C ASP A 153 5.47 33.78 47.61
N GLY A 154 5.47 35.12 47.59
CA GLY A 154 5.85 35.89 46.39
C GLY A 154 7.21 36.58 46.47
N LYS A 155 7.88 36.78 45.32
CA LYS A 155 8.79 37.92 45.12
C LYS A 155 9.02 38.28 43.64
N LYS A 156 9.28 39.58 43.42
CA LYS A 156 9.39 40.27 42.12
C LYS A 156 10.76 40.09 41.44
N SER A 157 10.75 39.99 40.11
CA SER A 157 11.54 40.80 39.15
C SER A 157 10.92 40.56 37.75
N ALA A 158 10.43 41.51 36.95
CA ALA A 158 10.87 42.86 36.56
C ALA A 158 11.93 42.86 35.44
N ASN A 159 11.44 43.20 34.24
CA ASN A 159 12.01 43.55 32.90
C ASN A 159 11.17 42.78 31.86
N GLY A 160 10.44 43.39 30.91
CA GLY A 160 10.82 44.53 30.05
C GLY A 160 11.49 43.93 28.80
N ASP A 161 10.95 43.99 27.58
CA ASP A 161 10.07 45.04 27.00
C ASP A 161 8.86 44.48 26.19
N ASP A 162 7.81 45.31 26.07
CA ASP A 162 6.75 45.31 25.05
C ASP A 162 7.33 45.82 23.68
N ASP A 163 6.68 45.99 22.52
CA ASP A 163 5.30 46.03 22.01
C ASP A 163 5.26 45.20 20.67
N ASP A 164 4.19 45.00 19.88
CA ASP A 164 2.89 45.68 19.70
C ASP A 164 1.76 44.66 19.49
N ASP A 165 0.55 45.08 19.87
CA ASP A 165 -0.72 44.35 19.72
C ASP A 165 -1.28 44.42 18.29
N ASP A 166 -2.19 43.49 18.00
CA ASP A 166 -3.39 43.74 17.19
C ASP A 166 -4.52 42.88 17.79
N GLU A 167 -5.18 43.41 18.83
CA GLU A 167 -6.47 42.89 19.33
C GLU A 167 -7.57 43.29 18.33
N ASP A 168 -8.19 42.31 17.66
CA ASP A 168 -9.54 42.46 17.11
C ASP A 168 -10.47 41.51 17.89
N ASP A 169 -11.17 42.10 18.86
CA ASP A 169 -12.25 41.52 19.65
C ASP A 169 -13.43 41.14 18.74
N ASP A 170 -13.83 39.86 18.70
CA ASP A 170 -15.14 39.45 18.17
C ASP A 170 -15.64 38.14 18.84
N ASP A 171 -15.39 38.00 20.14
CA ASP A 171 -16.06 37.02 20.99
C ASP A 171 -17.49 37.52 21.32
N ASN A 172 -18.54 36.94 20.71
CA ASN A 172 -19.91 36.87 21.28
C ASN A 172 -21.00 36.06 20.49
N GLU A 173 -20.69 34.92 19.85
CA GLU A 173 -21.74 33.98 19.36
C GLU A 173 -21.44 32.49 19.67
N ALA A 174 -21.03 32.16 20.90
CA ALA A 174 -20.73 30.77 21.31
C ALA A 174 -21.50 30.22 22.53
N GLU A 175 -22.33 31.03 23.21
CA GLU A 175 -23.09 30.60 24.41
C GLU A 175 -24.63 30.62 24.26
N GLU A 176 -25.18 30.12 23.14
CA GLU A 176 -26.58 29.66 23.12
C GLU A 176 -26.79 28.52 22.11
N GLY A 177 -26.76 27.27 22.59
CA GLY A 177 -26.95 26.09 21.72
C GLY A 177 -26.38 24.75 22.17
N VAL A 178 -25.87 24.61 23.41
CA VAL A 178 -25.29 23.34 23.92
C VAL A 178 -26.35 22.33 24.36
N GLN A 179 -27.27 21.98 23.45
CA GLN A 179 -28.10 20.78 23.54
C GLN A 179 -28.35 20.20 22.13
N GLY A 180 -27.79 19.02 21.84
CA GLY A 180 -28.29 18.16 20.74
C GLY A 180 -27.45 17.97 19.48
N LYS A 181 -26.19 18.43 19.39
CA LYS A 181 -25.25 17.99 18.34
C LYS A 181 -24.18 17.07 18.93
N GLY A 182 -24.31 15.77 18.70
CA GLY A 182 -23.24 14.81 19.04
C GLY A 182 -21.95 15.14 18.30
N SER A 183 -20.80 14.94 18.96
CA SER A 183 -19.48 15.23 18.37
C SER A 183 -19.29 14.47 17.06
N MET A 184 -18.86 15.19 16.02
CA MET A 184 -18.73 14.65 14.66
C MET A 184 -17.70 13.51 14.65
N GLY A 185 -18.18 12.28 14.44
CA GLY A 185 -17.37 11.05 14.48
C GLY A 185 -17.68 10.09 15.64
N HIS A 186 -18.43 10.52 16.67
CA HIS A 186 -18.76 9.67 17.83
C HIS A 186 -19.59 8.43 17.47
N ASP A 187 -20.40 8.54 16.41
CA ASP A 187 -21.23 7.46 15.86
C ASP A 187 -20.47 6.52 14.90
N THR A 188 -19.14 6.66 14.80
CA THR A 188 -18.33 5.97 13.80
C THR A 188 -17.15 5.26 14.44
N ILE A 189 -17.09 3.95 14.22
CA ILE A 189 -15.99 3.07 14.63
C ILE A 189 -15.03 2.92 13.46
N VAL A 190 -13.73 2.92 13.72
CA VAL A 190 -12.70 2.65 12.71
C VAL A 190 -12.04 1.32 13.05
N ILE A 191 -12.01 0.41 12.09
CA ILE A 191 -11.39 -0.92 12.21
C ILE A 191 -10.25 -1.00 11.19
N HIS A 192 -9.04 -1.29 11.66
CA HIS A 192 -7.87 -1.60 10.85
C HIS A 192 -7.37 -3.02 11.21
N PRO A 193 -7.76 -4.06 10.43
CA PRO A 193 -7.27 -5.41 10.64
C PRO A 193 -5.81 -5.54 10.20
N GLY A 194 -4.97 -6.17 11.03
CA GLY A 194 -3.63 -6.62 10.68
C GLY A 194 -3.45 -8.10 11.06
N SER A 195 -2.35 -8.72 10.61
CA SER A 195 -2.07 -10.14 10.88
C SER A 195 -1.75 -10.46 12.35
N GLU A 196 -1.22 -9.49 13.09
CA GLU A 196 -0.88 -9.63 14.52
C GLU A 196 -1.93 -8.97 15.44
N PHE A 197 -2.47 -7.81 15.03
CA PHE A 197 -3.44 -7.04 15.80
C PHE A 197 -4.54 -6.43 14.90
N MET A 198 -5.78 -6.42 15.38
CA MET A 198 -6.82 -5.48 14.94
C MET A 198 -6.69 -4.20 15.76
N ARG A 199 -6.69 -3.03 15.09
CA ARG A 199 -6.85 -1.73 15.75
C ARG A 199 -8.29 -1.25 15.63
N ILE A 200 -8.92 -0.94 16.76
CA ILE A 200 -10.34 -0.55 16.84
C ILE A 200 -10.53 0.66 17.77
N GLY A 201 -11.52 1.51 17.48
CA GLY A 201 -11.88 2.64 18.33
C GLY A 201 -12.94 3.53 17.67
N ARG A 202 -13.52 4.46 18.42
CA ARG A 202 -14.37 5.52 17.87
C ARG A 202 -13.47 6.54 17.14
N ALA A 203 -13.98 7.18 16.08
CA ALA A 203 -13.22 8.17 15.32
C ALA A 203 -12.87 9.45 16.13
N THR A 204 -13.49 9.61 17.31
CA THR A 204 -13.19 10.64 18.31
C THR A 204 -12.02 10.28 19.23
N ASP A 205 -11.60 9.01 19.28
CA ASP A 205 -10.65 8.55 20.30
C ASP A 205 -9.23 9.09 20.03
N GLY A 206 -8.47 9.25 21.12
CA GLY A 206 -7.08 9.67 21.07
C GLY A 206 -6.22 8.66 20.30
N LEU A 207 -6.34 7.39 20.70
CA LEU A 207 -5.58 6.22 20.28
C LEU A 207 -6.54 5.03 20.07
N PRO A 208 -6.24 4.06 19.20
CA PRO A 208 -7.00 2.81 19.10
C PRO A 208 -6.71 1.87 20.27
N HIS A 209 -7.66 0.97 20.53
CA HIS A 209 -7.38 -0.29 21.21
C HIS A 209 -6.75 -1.26 20.21
N SER A 210 -5.68 -1.96 20.62
CA SER A 210 -5.03 -3.00 19.83
C SER A 210 -5.38 -4.37 20.40
N VAL A 211 -6.09 -5.18 19.62
CA VAL A 211 -6.59 -6.50 20.03
C VAL A 211 -5.91 -7.58 19.20
N PRO A 212 -5.26 -8.60 19.80
CA PRO A 212 -4.58 -9.65 19.05
C PRO A 212 -5.47 -10.33 18.00
N MET A 213 -4.98 -10.49 16.76
CA MET A 213 -5.68 -11.16 15.64
C MET A 213 -5.56 -12.69 15.77
N VAL A 214 -5.98 -13.21 16.91
CA VAL A 214 -5.80 -14.61 17.28
C VAL A 214 -7.00 -15.13 18.05
N ILE A 215 -7.29 -16.40 17.82
CA ILE A 215 -8.31 -17.16 18.52
C ILE A 215 -7.76 -18.52 18.88
N ALA A 216 -8.09 -18.98 20.09
CA ALA A 216 -7.83 -20.33 20.51
C ALA A 216 -9.11 -21.16 20.44
N ILE A 217 -9.02 -22.34 19.85
CA ILE A 217 -10.11 -23.30 19.72
C ILE A 217 -9.67 -24.69 20.19
N LYS A 218 -10.65 -25.52 20.58
CA LYS A 218 -10.37 -26.92 20.97
C LYS A 218 -9.79 -27.69 19.80
N ASN A 219 -8.65 -28.32 20.03
CA ASN A 219 -7.94 -29.06 19.01
C ASN A 219 -8.51 -30.47 18.87
N ASN A 220 -9.52 -30.59 18.00
CA ASN A 220 -10.17 -31.88 17.70
C ASN A 220 -9.27 -32.81 16.86
N GLN A 221 -8.26 -32.27 16.18
CA GLN A 221 -7.24 -33.04 15.46
C GLN A 221 -6.06 -33.28 16.42
N LYS A 222 -6.18 -34.34 17.23
CA LYS A 222 -5.08 -34.84 18.06
C LYS A 222 -4.04 -35.52 17.17
N ASP A 223 -3.25 -34.71 16.49
CA ASP A 223 -2.14 -35.21 15.70
C ASP A 223 -1.03 -35.72 16.63
N ASN A 224 -0.53 -36.92 16.32
CA ASN A 224 0.56 -37.58 17.03
C ASN A 224 1.93 -37.18 16.46
N SER A 225 1.97 -36.20 15.55
CA SER A 225 3.20 -35.60 15.04
C SER A 225 4.08 -35.00 16.15
N GLU A 226 5.38 -34.93 15.87
CA GLU A 226 6.33 -34.23 16.73
C GLU A 226 5.97 -32.75 16.80
N TYR A 227 6.17 -32.12 17.96
CA TYR A 227 5.85 -30.71 18.11
C TYR A 227 6.82 -29.87 17.26
N PRO A 228 6.35 -28.92 16.43
CA PRO A 228 7.23 -28.20 15.51
C PRO A 228 8.28 -27.38 16.24
N ILE A 229 9.52 -27.42 15.76
CA ILE A 229 10.63 -26.59 16.25
C ILE A 229 10.87 -25.46 15.26
N ILE A 230 10.66 -24.22 15.71
CA ILE A 230 10.83 -23.00 14.91
C ILE A 230 11.80 -22.05 15.64
N PRO A 231 12.81 -21.48 14.96
CA PRO A 231 13.25 -21.82 13.60
C PRO A 231 13.79 -23.26 13.53
N GLN A 232 13.57 -23.93 12.39
CA GLN A 232 14.19 -25.22 12.08
C GLN A 232 15.72 -25.08 12.14
N ARG A 233 16.40 -26.02 12.80
CA ARG A 233 17.83 -25.92 13.11
C ARG A 233 18.50 -27.28 13.22
N THR A 234 19.78 -27.32 12.89
CA THR A 234 20.67 -28.45 13.22
C THR A 234 21.51 -28.05 14.42
N GLU A 235 21.50 -28.87 15.48
CA GLU A 235 22.32 -28.67 16.67
C GLU A 235 23.43 -29.73 16.69
N TYR A 236 24.68 -29.30 16.92
CA TYR A 236 25.86 -30.17 16.96
C TYR A 236 26.34 -30.41 18.39
N ASP A 237 27.06 -31.52 18.63
CA ASP A 237 27.58 -31.93 19.96
C ASP A 237 28.45 -30.87 20.67
N ASN A 238 28.99 -29.90 19.94
CA ASN A 238 29.79 -28.78 20.46
C ASN A 238 28.95 -27.55 20.88
N GLY A 239 27.62 -27.61 20.75
CA GLY A 239 26.69 -26.51 21.02
C GLY A 239 26.62 -25.46 19.91
N GLU A 240 27.11 -25.75 18.70
CA GLU A 240 26.88 -24.92 17.52
C GLU A 240 25.51 -25.21 16.90
N VAL A 241 24.87 -24.17 16.37
CA VAL A 241 23.53 -24.21 15.76
C VAL A 241 23.63 -23.72 14.32
N ASP A 242 23.14 -24.52 13.37
CA ASP A 242 23.13 -24.18 11.94
C ASP A 242 21.71 -24.08 11.35
N PHE A 243 21.58 -23.20 10.36
CA PHE A 243 20.35 -22.84 9.66
C PHE A 243 20.43 -23.09 8.14
N GLY A 244 21.40 -23.89 7.68
CA GLY A 244 21.63 -24.24 6.30
C GLY A 244 22.54 -23.28 5.54
N GLU A 245 23.20 -23.80 4.50
CA GLU A 245 24.19 -23.08 3.69
C GLU A 245 23.65 -21.78 3.07
N SER A 246 22.36 -21.73 2.74
CA SER A 246 21.71 -20.53 2.19
C SER A 246 21.67 -19.38 3.18
N PHE A 247 21.42 -19.65 4.47
CA PHE A 247 21.45 -18.65 5.53
C PHE A 247 22.86 -18.10 5.73
N GLU A 248 23.86 -18.98 5.86
CA GLU A 248 25.26 -18.58 6.05
C GLU A 248 25.80 -17.78 4.85
N ALA A 249 25.44 -18.15 3.62
CA ALA A 249 25.81 -17.41 2.42
C ALA A 249 25.28 -15.96 2.47
N VAL A 250 23.98 -15.77 2.78
CA VAL A 250 23.37 -14.43 2.85
C VAL A 250 23.89 -13.65 4.06
N LYS A 251 23.93 -14.24 5.26
CA LYS A 251 24.54 -13.67 6.47
C LYS A 251 25.99 -13.22 6.23
N GLY A 252 26.74 -13.95 5.42
CA GLY A 252 28.08 -13.59 4.97
C GLY A 252 28.11 -12.33 4.09
N VAL A 253 27.10 -12.10 3.24
CA VAL A 253 26.91 -10.85 2.48
C VAL A 253 26.50 -9.70 3.41
N VAL A 254 25.49 -9.89 4.27
CA VAL A 254 25.03 -8.85 5.21
C VAL A 254 26.16 -8.42 6.15
N THR A 255 26.96 -9.38 6.65
CA THR A 255 28.15 -9.09 7.48
C THR A 255 29.20 -8.26 6.72
N LYS A 256 29.36 -8.42 5.41
CA LYS A 256 30.28 -7.60 4.60
C LYS A 256 29.77 -6.16 4.44
N ASP A 257 28.47 -5.98 4.19
CA ASP A 257 27.81 -4.67 4.06
C ASP A 257 27.87 -3.90 5.39
N PHE A 258 27.45 -4.53 6.48
CA PHE A 258 27.58 -3.99 7.84
C PHE A 258 29.02 -3.54 8.16
N LYS A 259 30.02 -4.38 7.89
CA LYS A 259 31.45 -4.01 8.08
C LYS A 259 31.89 -2.85 7.17
N ALA A 260 31.29 -2.69 5.98
CA ALA A 260 31.55 -1.54 5.11
C ALA A 260 30.94 -0.25 5.66
N ARG A 261 29.68 -0.29 6.11
CA ARG A 261 29.00 0.82 6.78
C ARG A 261 29.76 1.30 8.01
N MET A 262 30.17 0.38 8.90
CA MET A 262 30.94 0.71 10.10
C MET A 262 32.28 1.40 9.76
N ARG A 263 32.98 0.97 8.70
CA ARG A 263 34.19 1.66 8.21
C ARG A 263 33.90 3.05 7.65
N TYR A 264 32.80 3.22 6.90
CA TYR A 264 32.41 4.50 6.32
C TYR A 264 32.16 5.56 7.41
N TYR A 265 31.38 5.21 8.44
CA TYR A 265 31.15 6.05 9.63
C TYR A 265 32.31 6.04 10.64
N LYS A 266 33.46 5.46 10.28
CA LYS A 266 34.70 5.41 11.08
C LYS A 266 34.52 4.79 12.48
N ARG A 267 33.52 3.92 12.65
CA ARG A 267 33.29 3.16 13.89
C ARG A 267 34.36 2.10 14.06
N ARG A 268 34.88 1.96 15.28
CA ARG A 268 35.87 0.94 15.62
C ARG A 268 35.16 -0.35 16.00
N MET A 269 35.51 -1.44 15.33
CA MET A 269 35.01 -2.78 15.62
C MET A 269 36.15 -3.60 16.23
N ASN A 270 35.92 -4.22 17.39
CA ASN A 270 36.87 -5.19 17.95
C ASN A 270 36.69 -6.53 17.21
N PRO A 271 37.76 -7.18 16.69
CA PRO A 271 37.62 -8.43 15.94
C PRO A 271 36.94 -9.54 16.73
N ASN A 272 37.24 -9.65 18.04
CA ASN A 272 36.79 -10.73 18.92
C ASN A 272 35.43 -10.43 19.58
N SER A 273 34.65 -9.45 19.09
CA SER A 273 33.38 -9.06 19.73
C SER A 273 32.36 -10.20 19.79
N ARG A 274 32.17 -10.93 18.68
CA ARG A 274 31.28 -12.09 18.59
C ARG A 274 31.73 -13.20 19.55
N ASP A 275 32.99 -13.61 19.47
CA ASP A 275 33.56 -14.63 20.35
C ASP A 275 33.44 -14.26 21.83
N SER A 276 33.61 -12.98 22.18
CA SER A 276 33.48 -12.49 23.55
C SER A 276 32.04 -12.47 24.06
N ALA A 277 31.06 -12.17 23.19
CA ALA A 277 29.64 -12.30 23.50
C ALA A 277 29.26 -13.78 23.68
N ALA A 278 29.57 -14.62 22.69
CA ALA A 278 29.23 -16.05 22.71
C ALA A 278 29.91 -16.82 23.86
N ALA A 279 31.16 -16.50 24.21
CA ALA A 279 31.85 -17.10 25.35
C ALA A 279 31.33 -16.63 26.73
N PHE A 280 30.61 -15.50 26.78
CA PHE A 280 29.85 -15.09 27.96
C PHE A 280 28.51 -15.82 28.00
N ASN A 281 27.76 -15.80 26.89
CA ASN A 281 26.40 -16.35 26.77
C ASN A 281 26.36 -17.85 27.11
N ARG A 282 27.26 -18.66 26.53
CA ARG A 282 27.38 -20.11 26.81
C ARG A 282 27.73 -20.48 28.26
N LYS A 283 27.96 -19.49 29.14
CA LYS A 283 28.24 -19.69 30.58
C LYS A 283 27.17 -19.09 31.48
N GLN A 284 26.07 -18.56 30.92
CA GLN A 284 25.00 -17.96 31.70
C GLN A 284 24.03 -19.04 32.16
N GLU A 285 23.78 -19.06 33.46
CA GLU A 285 22.72 -19.85 34.10
C GLU A 285 21.58 -18.90 34.52
N PRO A 286 20.31 -19.37 34.56
CA PRO A 286 19.19 -18.55 34.99
C PRO A 286 19.19 -18.28 36.49
N GLU A 287 18.78 -17.07 36.87
CA GLU A 287 18.41 -16.72 38.25
C GLU A 287 16.88 -16.90 38.42
N GLU A 288 16.43 -17.70 39.40
CA GLU A 288 14.99 -17.75 39.74
C GLU A 288 14.53 -16.40 40.32
N VAL A 289 13.48 -15.82 39.75
CA VAL A 289 12.85 -14.60 40.29
C VAL A 289 11.90 -15.00 41.43
N PRO A 290 12.01 -14.39 42.63
CA PRO A 290 11.09 -14.66 43.73
C PRO A 290 9.64 -14.28 43.40
N GLU A 291 8.68 -15.01 43.98
CA GLU A 291 7.25 -14.75 43.79
C GLU A 291 6.86 -13.31 44.16
N GLY A 292 6.11 -12.65 43.28
CA GLY A 292 5.68 -11.26 43.44
C GLY A 292 6.70 -10.19 43.00
N TYR A 293 7.92 -10.57 42.59
CA TYR A 293 8.94 -9.62 42.12
C TYR A 293 8.97 -9.42 40.60
N ASP A 294 8.17 -10.17 39.84
CA ASP A 294 7.99 -10.01 38.40
C ASP A 294 6.76 -9.13 38.11
N PRO A 295 6.91 -7.82 37.82
CA PRO A 295 5.79 -6.91 37.58
C PRO A 295 5.09 -7.17 36.24
N SER A 296 5.67 -8.02 35.38
CA SER A 296 5.12 -8.41 34.08
C SER A 296 4.88 -9.92 34.04
N LYS A 297 4.62 -10.55 35.20
CA LYS A 297 4.19 -11.94 35.27
C LYS A 297 2.93 -12.12 34.42
N LYS A 298 2.94 -13.12 33.54
CA LYS A 298 1.80 -13.48 32.70
C LYS A 298 0.87 -14.41 33.47
N ASP A 299 -0.42 -14.08 33.47
CA ASP A 299 -1.47 -14.92 34.03
C ASP A 299 -1.92 -15.95 32.97
N TRP A 300 -1.70 -17.23 33.29
CA TRP A 300 -2.01 -18.37 32.43
C TRP A 300 -3.30 -19.04 32.89
N PHE A 301 -4.03 -19.66 31.95
CA PHE A 301 -5.07 -20.63 32.34
C PHE A 301 -4.42 -21.92 32.89
N GLU A 302 -4.88 -22.36 34.06
CA GLU A 302 -4.46 -23.64 34.67
C GLU A 302 -5.17 -24.82 33.98
N LYS A 303 -4.57 -26.02 33.99
CA LYS A 303 -5.08 -27.19 33.23
C LYS A 303 -6.51 -27.59 33.60
N ASP A 304 -6.90 -27.37 34.84
CA ASP A 304 -8.20 -27.74 35.39
C ASP A 304 -9.17 -26.56 35.52
N ASP A 305 -8.79 -25.36 35.07
CA ASP A 305 -9.63 -24.16 35.06
C ASP A 305 -11.01 -24.44 34.45
N VAL A 306 -12.05 -23.97 35.13
CA VAL A 306 -13.45 -24.22 34.80
C VAL A 306 -13.81 -23.62 33.43
N LEU A 307 -13.25 -22.47 33.08
CA LEU A 307 -13.51 -21.79 31.81
C LEU A 307 -13.06 -22.61 30.60
N LEU A 308 -12.00 -23.42 30.73
CA LEU A 308 -11.54 -24.33 29.67
C LEU A 308 -12.56 -25.44 29.35
N LYS A 309 -13.38 -25.81 30.35
CA LYS A 309 -14.44 -26.82 30.19
C LYS A 309 -15.71 -26.19 29.61
N GLU A 310 -16.09 -25.02 30.12
CA GLU A 310 -17.32 -24.31 29.75
C GLU A 310 -17.26 -23.65 28.37
N ARG A 311 -16.17 -22.96 28.04
CA ARG A 311 -16.03 -22.22 26.78
C ARG A 311 -15.60 -23.14 25.63
N GLN A 312 -15.92 -22.73 24.40
CA GLN A 312 -15.52 -23.42 23.17
C GLN A 312 -14.39 -22.70 22.42
N TYR A 313 -14.19 -21.41 22.72
CA TYR A 313 -13.13 -20.58 22.17
C TYR A 313 -12.71 -19.51 23.20
N PHE A 314 -11.53 -18.95 23.00
CA PHE A 314 -11.04 -17.70 23.61
C PHE A 314 -10.45 -16.86 22.47
N ALA A 315 -10.58 -15.52 22.49
CA ALA A 315 -10.10 -14.66 21.41
C ALA A 315 -9.38 -13.41 21.96
N GLY A 316 -8.54 -12.78 21.13
CA GLY A 316 -7.72 -11.65 21.56
C GLY A 316 -6.76 -12.03 22.69
N ASP A 317 -6.60 -11.14 23.67
CA ASP A 317 -5.69 -11.34 24.81
C ASP A 317 -6.01 -12.58 25.65
N GLU A 318 -7.28 -13.00 25.75
CA GLU A 318 -7.63 -14.25 26.45
C GLU A 318 -7.09 -15.49 25.73
N ALA A 319 -7.03 -15.49 24.39
CA ALA A 319 -6.40 -16.59 23.66
C ALA A 319 -4.89 -16.68 23.95
N LEU A 320 -4.24 -15.54 24.16
CA LEU A 320 -2.81 -15.48 24.49
C LEU A 320 -2.48 -15.98 25.92
N LYS A 321 -3.48 -16.10 26.82
CA LYS A 321 -3.33 -16.71 28.15
C LYS A 321 -3.38 -18.24 28.16
N LEU A 322 -3.72 -18.87 27.03
CA LEU A 322 -3.69 -20.33 26.93
C LEU A 322 -2.24 -20.81 26.75
N PRO A 323 -1.74 -21.69 27.62
CA PRO A 323 -0.35 -22.13 27.61
C PRO A 323 -0.03 -23.15 26.50
N ILE A 324 -0.26 -22.80 25.22
CA ILE A 324 -0.13 -23.74 24.09
C ILE A 324 1.35 -24.04 23.80
N ASN A 325 1.72 -25.29 24.11
CA ASN A 325 3.03 -25.90 23.87
C ASN A 325 2.87 -27.42 23.83
N GLU A 326 3.97 -28.17 23.73
CA GLU A 326 3.98 -29.63 23.69
C GLU A 326 3.14 -30.32 24.79
N SER A 327 3.08 -29.74 25.99
CA SER A 327 2.33 -30.28 27.15
C SER A 327 0.85 -29.88 27.20
N TYR A 328 0.36 -29.10 26.24
CA TYR A 328 -0.97 -28.47 26.24
C TYR A 328 -1.60 -28.45 24.82
N ARG A 329 -1.64 -29.62 24.17
CA ARG A 329 -2.12 -29.77 22.77
C ARG A 329 -3.64 -29.86 22.60
N ASP A 330 -4.44 -29.81 23.68
CA ASP A 330 -5.91 -29.86 23.62
C ASP A 330 -6.55 -28.58 23.06
N TRP A 331 -5.78 -27.50 22.94
CA TRP A 331 -6.14 -26.24 22.27
C TRP A 331 -5.14 -25.94 21.17
N LYS A 332 -5.58 -25.26 20.11
CA LYS A 332 -4.71 -24.67 19.09
C LYS A 332 -5.04 -23.20 18.89
N LEU A 333 -4.03 -22.38 18.65
CA LEU A 333 -4.21 -21.02 18.16
C LEU A 333 -4.48 -21.05 16.65
N ARG A 334 -5.29 -20.11 16.17
CA ARG A 334 -5.45 -19.79 14.76
C ARG A 334 -5.33 -18.28 14.56
N PHE A 335 -4.70 -17.92 13.44
CA PHE A 335 -4.55 -16.55 12.98
C PHE A 335 -5.37 -16.42 11.69
N PRO A 336 -6.54 -15.74 11.70
CA PRO A 336 -7.40 -15.66 10.51
C PRO A 336 -6.83 -14.80 9.38
N ILE A 337 -5.90 -13.88 9.68
CA ILE A 337 -5.21 -13.04 8.69
C ILE A 337 -3.75 -13.43 8.65
N VAL A 338 -3.28 -13.79 7.45
CA VAL A 338 -1.89 -14.15 7.16
C VAL A 338 -1.42 -13.42 5.90
N ASN A 339 -0.23 -12.82 5.93
CA ASN A 339 0.36 -12.03 4.84
C ASN A 339 -0.58 -10.93 4.26
N GLY A 340 -1.47 -10.38 5.08
CA GLY A 340 -2.42 -9.33 4.69
C GLY A 340 -3.64 -9.82 3.88
N SER A 341 -3.93 -11.13 3.89
CA SER A 341 -5.16 -11.73 3.35
C SER A 341 -5.71 -12.76 4.34
N PHE A 342 -6.79 -13.47 4.00
CA PHE A 342 -7.27 -14.59 4.82
C PHE A 342 -6.28 -15.76 4.79
N ASN A 343 -6.15 -16.43 5.93
CA ASN A 343 -5.40 -17.68 6.05
C ASN A 343 -6.07 -18.79 5.21
N GLN A 344 -5.32 -19.37 4.25
CA GLN A 344 -5.79 -20.42 3.33
C GLN A 344 -5.36 -21.83 3.76
N SER A 345 -4.77 -21.99 4.96
CA SER A 345 -4.26 -23.27 5.45
C SER A 345 -5.39 -24.25 5.78
N LEU A 346 -5.29 -25.44 5.19
CA LEU A 346 -6.15 -26.59 5.50
C LEU A 346 -5.80 -27.28 6.82
N GLU A 347 -4.67 -26.92 7.45
CA GLU A 347 -4.33 -27.35 8.81
C GLU A 347 -5.14 -26.54 9.84
N ASP A 348 -5.38 -25.25 9.55
CA ASP A 348 -6.13 -24.36 10.43
C ASP A 348 -7.64 -24.48 10.23
N TYR A 349 -8.11 -24.46 8.99
CA TYR A 349 -9.53 -24.31 8.63
C TYR A 349 -9.97 -25.33 7.58
N GLN A 350 -11.10 -25.98 7.81
CA GLN A 350 -11.70 -26.93 6.86
C GLN A 350 -12.76 -26.29 5.96
N SER A 351 -13.14 -25.03 6.21
CA SER A 351 -14.11 -24.29 5.40
C SER A 351 -13.96 -22.76 5.55
N PRO A 352 -14.39 -21.97 4.55
CA PRO A 352 -14.48 -20.51 4.66
C PRO A 352 -15.29 -20.03 5.88
N GLN A 353 -16.39 -20.72 6.19
CA GLN A 353 -17.29 -20.37 7.28
C GLN A 353 -16.64 -20.49 8.66
N GLU A 354 -15.66 -21.38 8.81
CA GLU A 354 -14.89 -21.53 10.04
C GLU A 354 -13.99 -20.33 10.30
N LEU A 355 -13.29 -19.85 9.25
CA LEU A 355 -12.47 -18.64 9.31
C LEU A 355 -13.32 -17.38 9.55
N LEU A 356 -14.45 -17.24 8.84
CA LEU A 356 -15.35 -16.11 9.03
C LEU A 356 -16.00 -16.12 10.42
N GLY A 357 -16.33 -17.29 10.96
CA GLY A 357 -16.82 -17.45 12.33
C GLY A 357 -15.81 -16.98 13.38
N ASP A 358 -14.52 -17.27 13.16
CA ASP A 358 -13.43 -16.82 14.02
C ASP A 358 -13.21 -15.30 13.93
N LEU A 359 -13.29 -14.71 12.74
CA LEU A 359 -13.26 -13.26 12.56
C LEU A 359 -14.43 -12.56 13.25
N ILE A 360 -15.65 -13.12 13.21
CA ILE A 360 -16.81 -12.58 13.96
C ILE A 360 -16.52 -12.60 15.46
N ARG A 361 -15.97 -13.71 15.99
CA ARG A 361 -15.63 -13.84 17.42
C ARG A 361 -14.59 -12.81 17.84
N ILE A 362 -13.48 -12.68 17.11
CA ILE A 362 -12.43 -11.69 17.40
C ILE A 362 -12.99 -10.26 17.31
N THR A 363 -13.80 -9.95 16.29
CA THR A 363 -14.42 -8.62 16.14
C THR A 363 -15.36 -8.30 17.29
N ASN A 364 -16.14 -9.28 17.77
CA ASN A 364 -17.04 -9.11 18.91
C ASN A 364 -16.28 -8.95 20.23
N GLU A 365 -15.18 -9.66 20.47
CA GLU A 365 -14.31 -9.38 21.62
C GLU A 365 -13.67 -7.98 21.51
N ALA A 366 -13.23 -7.60 20.31
CA ALA A 366 -12.63 -6.29 20.07
C ALA A 366 -13.62 -5.13 20.35
N LEU A 367 -14.90 -5.28 19.98
CA LEU A 367 -15.96 -4.31 20.28
C LEU A 367 -16.21 -4.13 21.79
N LYS A 368 -16.10 -5.20 22.60
CA LYS A 368 -16.21 -5.11 24.06
C LYS A 368 -15.11 -4.25 24.68
N THR A 369 -13.92 -4.18 24.06
CA THR A 369 -12.82 -3.33 24.58
C THR A 369 -13.11 -1.82 24.46
N ILE A 370 -14.13 -1.43 23.68
CA ILE A 370 -14.61 -0.05 23.53
C ILE A 370 -16.07 0.12 23.99
N ASP A 371 -16.49 -0.72 24.94
CA ASP A 371 -17.79 -0.75 25.61
C ASP A 371 -19.02 -1.01 24.69
N ILE A 372 -18.80 -1.45 23.44
CA ILE A 372 -19.89 -1.76 22.49
C ILE A 372 -20.29 -3.23 22.66
N THR A 373 -21.48 -3.46 23.20
CA THR A 373 -21.92 -4.80 23.63
C THR A 373 -23.29 -5.22 23.10
N THR A 374 -24.04 -4.32 22.46
CA THR A 374 -25.42 -4.59 22.02
C THR A 374 -25.60 -4.42 20.51
N ALA A 375 -26.44 -5.28 19.92
CA ALA A 375 -26.80 -5.17 18.50
C ALA A 375 -27.56 -3.87 18.18
N GLU A 376 -28.37 -3.35 19.12
CA GLU A 376 -29.10 -2.09 18.96
C GLU A 376 -28.16 -0.87 18.89
N GLU A 377 -27.05 -0.87 19.63
CA GLU A 377 -26.02 0.16 19.46
C GLU A 377 -25.38 0.05 18.06
N LEU A 378 -24.97 -1.15 17.65
CA LEU A 378 -24.32 -1.40 16.36
C LEU A 378 -25.17 -0.97 15.16
N THR A 379 -26.49 -1.16 15.18
CA THR A 379 -27.37 -0.70 14.08
C THR A 379 -27.42 0.82 13.93
N ASN A 380 -27.06 1.57 14.98
CA ASN A 380 -26.96 3.03 14.95
C ASN A 380 -25.54 3.54 14.63
N LEU A 381 -24.53 2.67 14.67
CA LEU A 381 -23.14 3.00 14.39
C LEU A 381 -22.75 2.78 12.92
N LYS A 382 -21.71 3.50 12.50
CA LYS A 382 -20.99 3.30 11.24
C LYS A 382 -19.66 2.61 11.51
N CYS A 383 -19.18 1.79 10.58
CA CYS A 383 -17.83 1.24 10.60
C CYS A 383 -17.04 1.70 9.37
N LEU A 384 -15.92 2.39 9.55
CA LEU A 384 -14.92 2.59 8.52
C LEU A 384 -13.87 1.48 8.59
N LEU A 385 -13.83 0.63 7.58
CA LEU A 385 -12.84 -0.42 7.43
C LEU A 385 -11.62 0.09 6.65
N VAL A 386 -10.44 -0.06 7.23
CA VAL A 386 -9.16 0.14 6.54
C VAL A 386 -8.78 -1.15 5.82
N ILE A 387 -8.41 -1.06 4.53
CA ILE A 387 -8.09 -2.21 3.67
C ILE A 387 -6.69 -2.08 3.01
N PRO A 388 -6.04 -3.20 2.65
CA PRO A 388 -4.74 -3.17 1.95
C PRO A 388 -4.77 -2.47 0.59
N GLU A 389 -3.59 -2.13 0.07
CA GLU A 389 -3.44 -1.46 -1.23
C GLU A 389 -3.66 -2.36 -2.46
N LEU A 390 -3.01 -3.53 -2.44
CA LEU A 390 -3.26 -4.64 -3.35
C LEU A 390 -4.15 -5.64 -2.61
N TYR A 391 -5.39 -5.21 -2.36
CA TYR A 391 -6.41 -5.99 -1.68
C TYR A 391 -6.92 -7.15 -2.55
N ASP A 392 -7.33 -8.23 -1.92
CA ASP A 392 -8.20 -9.21 -2.56
C ASP A 392 -9.65 -8.75 -2.43
N LYS A 393 -10.42 -8.75 -3.53
CA LYS A 393 -11.84 -8.39 -3.49
C LYS A 393 -12.65 -9.35 -2.64
N VAL A 394 -12.34 -10.65 -2.65
CA VAL A 394 -13.03 -11.61 -1.77
C VAL A 394 -12.78 -11.31 -0.30
N TYR A 395 -11.57 -10.85 0.05
CA TYR A 395 -11.24 -10.39 1.40
C TYR A 395 -12.05 -9.16 1.82
N VAL A 396 -12.10 -8.13 0.97
CA VAL A 396 -12.85 -6.90 1.25
C VAL A 396 -14.35 -7.15 1.31
N GLU A 397 -14.89 -7.91 0.36
CA GLU A 397 -16.32 -8.22 0.26
C GLU A 397 -16.80 -9.07 1.44
N ALA A 398 -16.02 -10.06 1.86
CA ALA A 398 -16.33 -10.86 3.03
C ALA A 398 -16.25 -10.04 4.33
N TRP A 399 -15.28 -9.12 4.48
CA TRP A 399 -15.24 -8.21 5.63
C TRP A 399 -16.44 -7.27 5.68
N VAL A 400 -16.85 -6.70 4.54
CA VAL A 400 -18.04 -5.82 4.47
C VAL A 400 -19.31 -6.59 4.79
N ASP A 401 -19.49 -7.81 4.25
CA ASP A 401 -20.63 -8.67 4.57
C ASP A 401 -20.65 -9.08 6.05
N LEU A 402 -19.50 -9.47 6.60
CA LEU A 402 -19.33 -9.82 8.01
C LEU A 402 -19.71 -8.66 8.93
N LEU A 403 -19.21 -7.46 8.66
CA LEU A 403 -19.46 -6.29 9.51
C LEU A 403 -20.93 -5.83 9.44
N ILE A 404 -21.56 -5.91 8.26
CA ILE A 404 -22.93 -5.40 8.05
C ILE A 404 -24.02 -6.42 8.43
N ASN A 405 -23.80 -7.71 8.16
CA ASN A 405 -24.81 -8.77 8.35
C ASN A 405 -24.57 -9.64 9.60
N SER A 406 -23.31 -9.94 9.94
CA SER A 406 -22.98 -10.85 11.05
C SER A 406 -22.69 -10.12 12.36
N VAL A 407 -22.01 -8.97 12.30
CA VAL A 407 -21.77 -8.09 13.45
C VAL A 407 -22.92 -7.10 13.64
N GLY A 408 -23.47 -6.56 12.53
CA GLY A 408 -24.71 -5.77 12.55
C GLY A 408 -24.52 -4.25 12.56
N PHE A 409 -23.39 -3.74 12.04
CA PHE A 409 -23.21 -2.30 11.84
C PHE A 409 -24.25 -1.71 10.87
N GLY A 410 -24.86 -0.58 11.21
CA GLY A 410 -25.85 0.06 10.36
C GLY A 410 -25.33 0.57 9.02
N ARG A 411 -24.03 0.94 8.96
CA ARG A 411 -23.35 1.41 7.74
C ARG A 411 -21.88 1.03 7.70
N ILE A 412 -21.36 0.69 6.52
CA ILE A 412 -19.94 0.41 6.28
C ILE A 412 -19.35 1.42 5.29
N GLY A 413 -18.10 1.82 5.48
CA GLY A 413 -17.28 2.53 4.49
C GLY A 413 -15.89 1.90 4.42
N ILE A 414 -15.15 2.14 3.33
CA ILE A 414 -13.80 1.59 3.13
C ILE A 414 -12.76 2.67 2.79
N ILE A 415 -11.51 2.47 3.23
CA ILE A 415 -10.37 3.32 2.88
C ILE A 415 -9.09 2.47 2.73
N GLN A 416 -8.19 2.82 1.80
CA GLN A 416 -6.91 2.12 1.63
C GLN A 416 -5.86 2.59 2.64
N GLU A 417 -4.97 1.68 3.08
CA GLU A 417 -3.95 1.90 4.13
C GLU A 417 -3.05 3.12 3.90
N ALA A 418 -2.56 3.36 2.68
CA ALA A 418 -1.69 4.49 2.37
C ALA A 418 -2.45 5.81 2.38
N VAL A 419 -3.67 5.84 1.82
CA VAL A 419 -4.53 7.04 1.84
C VAL A 419 -4.87 7.42 3.28
N ALA A 420 -5.28 6.44 4.09
CA ALA A 420 -5.48 6.64 5.51
C ALA A 420 -4.20 7.19 6.17
N SER A 421 -3.05 6.53 6.00
CA SER A 421 -1.77 7.01 6.54
C SER A 421 -1.43 8.46 6.17
N THR A 422 -1.71 8.90 4.93
CA THR A 422 -1.53 10.31 4.54
C THR A 422 -2.48 11.27 5.25
N PHE A 423 -3.75 10.91 5.48
CA PHE A 423 -4.66 11.70 6.33
C PHE A 423 -4.20 11.75 7.79
N GLY A 424 -3.64 10.65 8.31
CA GLY A 424 -3.11 10.57 9.68
C GLY A 424 -1.86 11.43 9.88
N ALA A 425 -0.97 11.47 8.89
CA ALA A 425 0.21 12.33 8.87
C ALA A 425 -0.09 13.80 8.51
N GLY A 426 -1.25 14.09 7.92
CA GLY A 426 -1.62 15.43 7.43
C GLY A 426 -0.91 15.84 6.13
N VAL A 427 -0.44 14.88 5.34
CA VAL A 427 0.28 15.12 4.07
C VAL A 427 -0.62 14.88 2.85
N SER A 428 -0.41 15.63 1.77
CA SER A 428 -1.21 15.54 0.53
C SER A 428 -0.58 14.64 -0.55
N CYS A 429 0.73 14.42 -0.47
CA CYS A 429 1.51 13.70 -1.45
C CYS A 429 2.68 13.02 -0.71
N ALA A 430 2.78 11.70 -0.81
CA ALA A 430 3.81 10.92 -0.10
C ALA A 430 3.98 9.54 -0.77
N CYS A 431 5.19 8.96 -0.65
CA CYS A 431 5.35 7.52 -0.81
C CYS A 431 5.19 6.88 0.57
N VAL A 432 4.10 6.14 0.78
CA VAL A 432 3.85 5.47 2.06
C VAL A 432 4.51 4.09 2.04
N VAL A 433 5.26 3.78 3.09
CA VAL A 433 5.92 2.50 3.31
C VAL A 433 5.39 1.93 4.64
N ASP A 434 4.45 1.00 4.55
CA ASP A 434 3.88 0.29 5.71
C ASP A 434 4.60 -1.04 5.90
N VAL A 435 5.37 -1.16 6.98
CA VAL A 435 6.04 -2.42 7.36
C VAL A 435 5.30 -3.04 8.54
N GLY A 436 4.43 -4.01 8.22
CA GLY A 436 3.67 -4.79 9.19
C GLY A 436 4.48 -5.92 9.81
N ALA A 437 3.77 -6.86 10.43
CA ALA A 437 4.37 -8.09 10.97
C ALA A 437 4.77 -9.05 9.83
N GLU A 438 3.85 -9.38 8.93
CA GLU A 438 4.09 -10.38 7.88
C GLU A 438 4.31 -9.80 6.49
N LYS A 439 3.63 -8.68 6.16
CA LYS A 439 3.76 -7.97 4.88
C LYS A 439 4.50 -6.63 5.03
N THR A 440 5.04 -6.17 3.90
CA THR A 440 5.41 -4.78 3.66
C THR A 440 4.64 -4.28 2.44
N SER A 441 4.01 -3.11 2.53
CA SER A 441 3.29 -2.50 1.41
C SER A 441 3.81 -1.09 1.14
N ILE A 442 3.99 -0.77 -0.14
CA ILE A 442 4.48 0.53 -0.61
C ILE A 442 3.47 1.08 -1.62
N ALA A 443 3.09 2.35 -1.50
CA ALA A 443 2.25 3.01 -2.49
C ALA A 443 2.47 4.52 -2.49
N CYS A 444 2.47 5.12 -3.67
CA CYS A 444 2.49 6.57 -3.82
C CYS A 444 1.07 7.14 -3.81
N VAL A 445 0.84 8.11 -2.92
CA VAL A 445 -0.41 8.86 -2.79
C VAL A 445 -0.20 10.27 -3.35
N ASP A 446 -1.16 10.77 -4.12
CA ASP A 446 -1.20 12.13 -4.64
C ASP A 446 -2.63 12.68 -4.55
N GLU A 447 -2.78 13.85 -3.93
CA GLU A 447 -4.06 14.54 -3.69
C GLU A 447 -5.14 13.65 -3.01
N GLY A 448 -4.72 12.76 -2.11
CA GLY A 448 -5.61 11.84 -1.37
C GLY A 448 -6.05 10.60 -2.16
N MET A 449 -5.38 10.28 -3.26
CA MET A 449 -5.64 9.11 -4.12
C MET A 449 -4.36 8.30 -4.34
N VAL A 450 -4.49 6.98 -4.42
CA VAL A 450 -3.37 6.09 -4.73
C VAL A 450 -3.07 6.09 -6.22
N ILE A 451 -1.80 6.24 -6.59
CA ILE A 451 -1.35 6.01 -7.97
C ILE A 451 -1.31 4.50 -8.21
N ASN A 452 -2.27 3.97 -8.97
CA ASN A 452 -2.56 2.54 -9.07
C ASN A 452 -1.34 1.66 -9.40
N ASP A 453 -0.50 2.11 -10.33
CA ASP A 453 0.66 1.35 -10.80
C ASP A 453 1.94 1.57 -9.97
N SER A 454 1.87 2.35 -8.88
CA SER A 454 2.94 2.45 -7.88
C SER A 454 2.87 1.39 -6.78
N ARG A 455 1.72 0.71 -6.63
CA ARG A 455 1.48 -0.19 -5.50
C ARG A 455 2.40 -1.42 -5.54
N VAL A 456 3.01 -1.75 -4.42
CA VAL A 456 3.86 -2.93 -4.22
C VAL A 456 3.47 -3.61 -2.91
N ARG A 457 3.49 -4.96 -2.89
CA ARG A 457 3.41 -5.80 -1.69
C ARG A 457 4.59 -6.78 -1.70
N LEU A 458 5.33 -6.77 -0.61
CA LEU A 458 6.43 -7.70 -0.31
C LEU A 458 5.99 -8.62 0.83
N ASP A 459 6.32 -9.90 0.71
CA ASP A 459 5.86 -10.95 1.61
C ASP A 459 6.80 -11.14 2.83
N TYR A 460 7.32 -10.03 3.37
CA TYR A 460 8.10 -10.01 4.61
C TYR A 460 7.81 -8.77 5.47
N GLY A 461 8.22 -8.83 6.74
CA GLY A 461 7.95 -7.78 7.74
C GLY A 461 8.58 -8.11 9.09
N GLY A 462 8.11 -7.45 10.16
CA GLY A 462 8.64 -7.57 11.52
C GLY A 462 8.76 -8.99 12.08
N LYS A 463 7.86 -9.91 11.71
CA LYS A 463 7.85 -11.34 12.09
C LYS A 463 9.13 -12.04 11.62
N HIS A 464 9.53 -11.78 10.38
CA HIS A 464 10.71 -12.36 9.75
C HIS A 464 12.01 -11.78 10.34
N ILE A 465 11.98 -10.52 10.80
CA ILE A 465 13.09 -9.93 11.57
C ILE A 465 13.23 -10.61 12.94
N THR A 466 12.13 -10.93 13.62
CA THR A 466 12.13 -11.67 14.90
C THR A 466 12.77 -13.05 14.75
N GLU A 467 12.37 -13.78 13.71
CA GLU A 467 12.95 -15.10 13.43
C GLU A 467 14.45 -14.99 13.07
N ALA A 468 14.83 -14.08 12.16
CA ALA A 468 16.24 -13.86 11.80
C ALA A 468 17.09 -13.42 13.00
N PHE A 469 16.56 -12.59 13.90
CA PHE A 469 17.24 -12.21 15.14
C PHE A 469 17.41 -13.41 16.07
N THR A 470 16.40 -14.26 16.19
CA THR A 470 16.47 -15.51 16.97
C THR A 470 17.54 -16.46 16.41
N LYS A 471 17.58 -16.66 15.07
CA LYS A 471 18.62 -17.46 14.38
C LYS A 471 20.03 -16.93 14.70
N LEU A 472 20.24 -15.62 14.57
CA LEU A 472 21.54 -14.99 14.85
C LEU A 472 21.93 -15.07 16.33
N MET A 473 21.00 -14.89 17.26
CA MET A 473 21.25 -15.04 18.70
C MET A 473 21.63 -16.49 19.06
N LEU A 474 20.92 -17.50 18.54
CA LEU A 474 21.23 -18.91 18.77
C LEU A 474 22.65 -19.26 18.30
N GLN A 475 23.06 -18.75 17.13
CA GLN A 475 24.45 -18.88 16.65
C GLN A 475 25.50 -18.16 17.50
N GLN A 476 25.10 -17.20 18.33
CA GLN A 476 25.96 -16.56 19.34
C GLN A 476 25.76 -17.18 20.74
N GLY A 477 25.28 -18.42 20.80
CA GLY A 477 25.15 -19.22 22.02
C GLY A 477 24.17 -18.62 23.03
N PHE A 478 23.04 -18.09 22.56
CA PHE A 478 21.99 -17.49 23.39
C PHE A 478 21.64 -18.38 24.60
N PRO A 479 21.58 -17.84 25.84
CA PRO A 479 21.46 -18.67 27.05
C PRO A 479 20.17 -19.49 27.18
N TYR A 480 19.12 -19.10 26.45
CA TYR A 480 17.89 -19.87 26.34
C TYR A 480 17.88 -20.60 24.99
N SER A 481 18.70 -21.63 24.87
CA SER A 481 19.00 -22.33 23.61
C SER A 481 17.83 -23.14 23.06
N ASP A 482 16.94 -23.63 23.93
CA ASP A 482 15.75 -24.42 23.57
C ASP A 482 14.53 -23.56 23.19
N ILE A 483 14.68 -22.24 23.07
CA ILE A 483 13.62 -21.32 22.61
C ILE A 483 12.96 -21.83 21.31
N ASN A 484 11.62 -21.90 21.30
CA ASN A 484 10.86 -22.42 20.18
C ASN A 484 9.69 -21.48 19.82
N LEU A 485 9.85 -20.76 18.72
CA LEU A 485 8.92 -19.76 18.20
C LEU A 485 7.55 -20.34 17.79
N ALA A 486 7.38 -21.67 17.73
CA ALA A 486 6.06 -22.29 17.62
C ALA A 486 5.19 -22.05 18.87
N ASN A 487 5.81 -21.85 20.04
CA ASN A 487 5.11 -21.46 21.27
C ASN A 487 4.77 -19.96 21.22
N HIS A 488 3.69 -19.61 20.50
CA HIS A 488 3.34 -18.22 20.26
C HIS A 488 3.09 -17.42 21.55
N ASN A 489 2.58 -18.10 22.58
CA ASN A 489 2.16 -17.47 23.83
C ASN A 489 3.33 -17.12 24.78
N ASP A 490 4.55 -17.62 24.57
CA ASP A 490 5.70 -17.31 25.43
C ASP A 490 6.97 -16.99 24.64
N ASP A 491 7.54 -17.96 23.92
CA ASP A 491 8.83 -17.83 23.23
C ASP A 491 8.78 -16.84 22.07
N TRP A 492 7.66 -16.81 21.36
CA TRP A 492 7.42 -15.81 20.32
C TRP A 492 7.33 -14.39 20.89
N GLU A 493 6.49 -14.19 21.93
CA GLU A 493 6.35 -12.89 22.61
C GLU A 493 7.70 -12.42 23.17
N LEU A 494 8.47 -13.32 23.78
CA LEU A 494 9.82 -13.03 24.25
C LEU A 494 10.74 -12.61 23.09
N ALA A 495 10.82 -13.38 22.00
CA ALA A 495 11.67 -13.05 20.86
C ALA A 495 11.29 -11.71 20.20
N GLU A 496 9.99 -11.44 20.12
CA GLU A 496 9.43 -10.20 19.60
C GLU A 496 9.82 -8.99 20.48
N ASP A 497 9.77 -9.14 21.80
CA ASP A 497 10.24 -8.14 22.77
C ASP A 497 11.77 -7.95 22.71
N LEU A 498 12.56 -9.04 22.60
CA LEU A 498 14.01 -8.95 22.43
C LEU A 498 14.36 -8.14 21.17
N LYS A 499 13.67 -8.37 20.05
CA LYS A 499 13.82 -7.57 18.82
C LYS A 499 13.43 -6.11 19.07
N LYS A 500 12.22 -5.85 19.61
CA LYS A 500 11.69 -4.49 19.83
C LYS A 500 12.60 -3.65 20.73
N ASN A 501 13.24 -4.26 21.71
CA ASN A 501 14.09 -3.58 22.69
C ASN A 501 15.55 -3.40 22.25
N PHE A 502 16.09 -4.29 21.40
CA PHE A 502 17.53 -4.32 21.11
C PHE A 502 17.91 -4.08 19.64
N CYS A 503 17.03 -4.32 18.66
CA CYS A 503 17.37 -4.08 17.26
C CYS A 503 17.50 -2.58 16.93
N THR A 504 18.53 -2.23 16.16
CA THR A 504 18.87 -0.84 15.85
C THR A 504 19.64 -0.73 14.54
N PHE A 505 19.51 0.40 13.86
CA PHE A 505 20.35 0.81 12.73
C PHE A 505 21.30 1.96 13.08
N ASN A 506 21.26 2.47 14.31
CA ASN A 506 22.21 3.48 14.79
C ASN A 506 23.60 2.87 14.98
N ASP A 507 24.51 3.14 14.05
CA ASP A 507 25.90 2.67 14.07
C ASP A 507 26.72 3.16 15.28
N ALA A 508 26.22 4.16 16.02
CA ALA A 508 26.83 4.61 17.28
C ALA A 508 26.64 3.63 18.44
N ASP A 509 25.54 2.87 18.45
CA ASP A 509 25.16 2.02 19.58
C ASP A 509 25.76 0.60 19.49
N ILE A 510 26.33 0.26 18.32
CA ILE A 510 26.87 -1.06 18.01
C ILE A 510 28.18 -1.32 18.76
N ALA A 511 28.03 -1.95 19.92
CA ALA A 511 29.09 -2.47 20.77
C ALA A 511 28.65 -3.79 21.42
N VAL A 512 29.56 -4.48 22.10
CA VAL A 512 29.17 -5.67 22.91
C VAL A 512 28.43 -5.17 24.14
N GLN A 513 27.10 -5.25 24.12
CA GLN A 513 26.23 -4.78 25.21
C GLN A 513 25.79 -5.96 26.09
N LEU A 514 25.60 -5.70 27.39
CA LEU A 514 25.05 -6.65 28.35
C LEU A 514 23.59 -6.28 28.65
N TYR A 515 22.68 -7.20 28.36
CA TYR A 515 21.26 -7.07 28.63
C TYR A 515 20.75 -8.23 29.50
N ASN A 516 19.48 -8.16 29.88
CA ASN A 516 18.80 -9.23 30.58
C ASN A 516 17.37 -9.40 30.04
N PHE A 517 16.82 -10.59 30.22
CA PHE A 517 15.42 -10.91 29.87
C PHE A 517 14.83 -11.88 30.90
N HIS A 518 13.50 -12.03 30.84
CA HIS A 518 12.74 -12.89 31.74
C HIS A 518 12.02 -13.96 30.93
N LYS A 519 12.44 -15.22 31.05
CA LYS A 519 11.72 -16.39 30.54
C LYS A 519 10.55 -16.66 31.48
N ARG A 520 9.33 -16.67 30.93
CA ARG A 520 8.07 -16.91 31.65
C ARG A 520 7.39 -18.09 31.00
N LYS A 521 7.39 -19.24 31.67
CA LYS A 521 6.76 -20.47 31.18
C LYS A 521 5.56 -20.88 32.05
N PRO A 522 4.51 -21.48 31.46
CA PRO A 522 3.33 -21.90 32.20
C PRO A 522 3.63 -22.95 33.28
N GLY A 523 3.28 -22.66 34.53
CA GLY A 523 3.54 -23.55 35.67
C GLY A 523 5.00 -23.58 36.16
N GLU A 524 5.89 -22.79 35.56
CA GLU A 524 7.26 -22.59 36.01
C GLU A 524 7.42 -21.25 36.75
N LYS A 525 8.50 -21.11 37.53
CA LYS A 525 8.90 -19.80 38.06
C LYS A 525 9.54 -18.97 36.95
N THR A 526 9.34 -17.65 36.97
CA THR A 526 10.06 -16.73 36.08
C THR A 526 11.57 -16.89 36.27
N GLN A 527 12.28 -17.13 35.17
CA GLN A 527 13.74 -17.23 35.14
C GLN A 527 14.33 -15.97 34.50
N LYS A 528 15.24 -15.29 35.19
CA LYS A 528 15.97 -14.15 34.64
C LYS A 528 17.31 -14.61 34.08
N TYR A 529 17.59 -14.23 32.85
CA TYR A 529 18.86 -14.47 32.18
C TYR A 529 19.58 -13.16 31.93
N ASN A 530 20.91 -13.14 32.09
CA ASN A 530 21.77 -12.12 31.53
C ASN A 530 22.33 -12.63 30.19
N PHE A 531 22.53 -11.76 29.20
CA PHE A 531 23.11 -12.14 27.91
C PHE A 531 23.77 -10.95 27.21
N LYS A 532 24.67 -11.23 26.27
CA LYS A 532 25.34 -10.24 25.45
C LYS A 532 24.94 -10.35 23.99
N VAL A 533 24.76 -9.19 23.38
CA VAL A 533 24.57 -8.99 21.93
C VAL A 533 25.68 -8.09 21.39
N TYR A 534 25.91 -8.13 20.08
CA TYR A 534 26.90 -7.33 19.38
C TYR A 534 26.36 -6.79 18.04
N ASP A 535 26.45 -7.55 16.94
CA ASP A 535 26.05 -7.08 15.61
C ASP A 535 24.76 -7.71 15.09
N GLU A 536 24.23 -8.73 15.78
CA GLU A 536 22.97 -9.41 15.48
C GLU A 536 21.79 -8.43 15.48
N VAL A 537 21.84 -7.43 16.37
CA VAL A 537 20.86 -6.34 16.52
C VAL A 537 20.69 -5.48 15.28
N MET A 538 21.71 -5.40 14.41
CA MET A 538 21.68 -4.67 13.14
C MET A 538 21.60 -5.61 11.94
N LEU A 539 22.23 -6.79 12.02
CA LEU A 539 22.21 -7.80 10.96
C LEU A 539 20.80 -8.36 10.71
N ALA A 540 20.01 -8.59 11.77
CA ALA A 540 18.63 -9.07 11.63
C ALA A 540 17.72 -8.09 10.87
N PRO A 541 17.59 -6.81 11.26
CA PRO A 541 16.74 -5.87 10.54
C PRO A 541 17.33 -5.46 9.18
N LEU A 542 18.65 -5.61 8.93
CA LEU A 542 19.23 -5.50 7.58
C LEU A 542 18.66 -6.55 6.59
N GLY A 543 18.02 -7.62 7.08
CA GLY A 543 17.26 -8.56 6.24
C GLY A 543 16.20 -7.89 5.35
N LEU A 544 15.65 -6.73 5.74
CA LEU A 544 14.74 -5.94 4.89
C LEU A 544 15.36 -5.51 3.53
N PHE A 545 16.68 -5.46 3.46
CA PHE A 545 17.42 -5.14 2.24
C PHE A 545 18.22 -6.33 1.69
N TYR A 546 18.16 -7.47 2.37
CA TYR A 546 18.75 -8.76 2.02
C TYR A 546 17.76 -9.90 2.37
N PRO A 547 16.56 -9.93 1.75
CA PRO A 547 15.43 -10.74 2.24
C PRO A 547 15.66 -12.25 2.21
N GLY A 548 16.68 -12.74 1.50
CA GLY A 548 17.15 -14.13 1.62
C GLY A 548 17.59 -14.52 3.04
N LEU A 549 17.91 -13.56 3.91
CA LEU A 549 18.19 -13.80 5.34
C LEU A 549 16.95 -14.34 6.09
N PHE A 550 15.75 -14.05 5.58
CA PHE A 550 14.49 -14.54 6.16
C PHE A 550 14.16 -15.98 5.76
N GLN A 551 14.83 -16.56 4.76
CA GLN A 551 14.60 -17.93 4.25
C GLN A 551 13.12 -18.23 3.91
N ILE A 552 12.40 -17.25 3.38
CA ILE A 552 11.01 -17.42 2.95
C ILE A 552 10.98 -18.28 1.69
N GLU A 553 10.18 -19.34 1.70
CA GLU A 553 10.07 -20.28 0.58
C GLU A 553 9.49 -19.61 -0.69
N GLU A 554 10.19 -19.73 -1.82
CA GLU A 554 9.70 -19.29 -3.15
C GLU A 554 8.71 -20.33 -3.75
N VAL A 555 7.71 -20.74 -2.97
CA VAL A 555 6.69 -21.73 -3.34
C VAL A 555 5.32 -21.07 -3.44
N SER A 556 4.54 -21.43 -4.47
CA SER A 556 3.18 -20.94 -4.68
C SER A 556 2.27 -21.28 -3.50
N ARG A 557 1.65 -20.25 -2.88
CA ARG A 557 0.75 -20.41 -1.73
C ARG A 557 -0.69 -20.70 -2.21
N PRO A 558 -1.22 -21.93 -2.05
CA PRO A 558 -2.48 -22.34 -2.65
C PRO A 558 -3.71 -21.65 -2.02
N ARG A 559 -4.72 -21.38 -2.85
CA ARG A 559 -6.00 -20.75 -2.45
C ARG A 559 -7.09 -21.79 -2.17
N ASN A 560 -6.95 -22.54 -1.08
CA ASN A 560 -7.82 -23.69 -0.79
C ASN A 560 -9.26 -23.34 -0.37
N LEU A 561 -9.45 -22.19 0.29
CA LEU A 561 -10.74 -21.83 0.91
C LEU A 561 -11.46 -20.75 0.11
N PHE A 562 -10.77 -19.67 -0.25
CA PHE A 562 -11.35 -18.52 -0.94
C PHE A 562 -10.79 -18.41 -2.37
N PRO A 563 -11.60 -18.66 -3.43
CA PRO A 563 -11.15 -18.54 -4.81
C PRO A 563 -10.79 -17.08 -5.16
N GLU A 564 -10.09 -16.85 -6.27
CA GLU A 564 -9.82 -15.48 -6.74
C GLU A 564 -11.11 -14.81 -7.26
N SER A 565 -11.26 -13.51 -7.00
CA SER A 565 -12.37 -12.72 -7.54
C SER A 565 -12.23 -12.55 -9.06
N GLN A 566 -13.33 -12.78 -9.77
CA GLN A 566 -13.43 -12.70 -11.23
C GLN A 566 -14.48 -11.66 -11.64
N ASP A 567 -14.30 -11.08 -12.82
CA ASP A 567 -15.31 -10.23 -13.44
C ASP A 567 -16.48 -11.08 -13.93
N HIS A 568 -17.69 -10.76 -13.48
CA HIS A 568 -18.91 -11.52 -13.78
C HIS A 568 -19.27 -11.57 -15.27
N TYR A 569 -18.70 -10.70 -16.13
CA TYR A 569 -18.98 -10.67 -17.56
C TYR A 569 -17.90 -11.37 -18.39
N SER A 570 -16.62 -11.23 -18.04
CA SER A 570 -15.52 -11.85 -18.79
C SER A 570 -14.98 -13.14 -18.18
N GLY A 571 -15.27 -13.44 -16.91
CA GLY A 571 -14.65 -14.55 -16.17
C GLY A 571 -13.19 -14.30 -15.76
N GLU A 572 -12.63 -13.14 -16.13
CA GLU A 572 -11.22 -12.82 -15.89
C GLU A 572 -10.96 -12.35 -14.45
N PRO A 573 -9.83 -12.72 -13.83
CA PRO A 573 -9.41 -12.21 -12.53
C PRO A 573 -9.44 -10.67 -12.43
N ASN A 574 -10.17 -10.14 -11.45
CA ASN A 574 -10.50 -8.70 -11.38
C ASN A 574 -9.96 -7.97 -10.14
N ASN A 575 -9.14 -8.64 -9.32
CA ASN A 575 -8.36 -8.03 -8.24
C ASN A 575 -7.43 -6.92 -8.79
N PRO A 576 -7.11 -5.88 -7.98
CA PRO A 576 -6.26 -4.78 -8.38
C PRO A 576 -4.89 -5.23 -8.92
N TYR A 577 -4.44 -4.53 -9.95
CA TYR A 577 -3.16 -4.74 -10.61
C TYR A 577 -2.25 -3.52 -10.43
N SER A 578 -0.94 -3.73 -10.51
CA SER A 578 0.08 -2.68 -10.48
C SER A 578 1.28 -3.08 -11.32
N LYS A 579 1.69 -2.21 -12.24
CA LYS A 579 2.89 -2.44 -13.06
C LYS A 579 4.18 -2.51 -12.22
N ALA A 580 4.29 -1.76 -11.12
CA ALA A 580 5.42 -1.89 -10.19
C ALA A 580 5.50 -3.30 -9.58
N GLN A 581 4.37 -3.86 -9.12
CA GLN A 581 4.34 -5.23 -8.59
C GLN A 581 4.77 -6.25 -9.67
N GLU A 582 4.24 -6.15 -10.88
CA GLU A 582 4.58 -7.06 -11.97
C GLU A 582 6.07 -6.99 -12.34
N ASN A 583 6.64 -5.78 -12.44
CA ASN A 583 8.03 -5.59 -12.82
C ASN A 583 9.02 -6.12 -11.75
N LEU A 584 8.61 -6.12 -10.47
CA LEU A 584 9.34 -6.77 -9.38
C LEU A 584 9.23 -8.30 -9.40
N VAL A 585 8.04 -8.85 -9.64
CA VAL A 585 7.83 -10.31 -9.78
C VAL A 585 8.65 -10.86 -10.94
N ASN A 586 8.70 -10.14 -12.07
CA ASN A 586 9.53 -10.47 -13.23
C ASN A 586 11.05 -10.28 -12.99
N LYS A 587 11.47 -9.85 -11.79
CA LYS A 587 12.87 -9.58 -11.40
C LYS A 587 13.57 -8.57 -12.35
N THR A 588 12.81 -7.61 -12.91
CA THR A 588 13.27 -6.58 -13.87
C THR A 588 13.24 -5.16 -13.29
N CYS A 589 13.63 -4.98 -12.03
CA CYS A 589 13.58 -3.67 -11.35
C CYS A 589 14.53 -2.61 -11.96
N PHE A 590 14.16 -1.33 -11.85
CA PHE A 590 14.92 -0.23 -12.46
C PHE A 590 16.33 -0.04 -11.85
N SER A 591 16.52 -0.39 -10.56
CA SER A 591 17.80 -0.26 -9.85
C SER A 591 18.92 -1.15 -10.37
N ASP A 592 18.60 -2.24 -11.06
CA ASP A 592 19.59 -3.19 -11.61
C ASP A 592 19.81 -3.02 -13.12
N MET A 593 19.25 -1.97 -13.74
CA MET A 593 19.39 -1.70 -15.17
C MET A 593 20.64 -0.90 -15.50
N THR A 594 21.17 -1.11 -16.71
CA THR A 594 22.14 -0.18 -17.31
C THR A 594 21.44 1.12 -17.70
N ASP A 595 22.20 2.21 -17.68
CA ASP A 595 21.78 3.57 -18.08
C ASP A 595 20.94 3.61 -19.38
N GLU A 596 21.41 2.95 -20.44
CA GLU A 596 20.71 2.88 -21.73
C GLU A 596 19.38 2.11 -21.63
N LYS A 597 19.39 0.91 -21.00
CA LYS A 597 18.17 0.09 -20.83
C LYS A 597 17.11 0.80 -20.00
N LEU A 598 17.54 1.52 -18.95
CA LEU A 598 16.69 2.35 -18.12
C LEU A 598 15.98 3.42 -18.97
N ILE A 599 16.73 4.23 -19.72
CA ILE A 599 16.16 5.30 -20.55
C ILE A 599 15.17 4.72 -21.58
N LEU A 600 15.52 3.62 -22.24
CA LEU A 600 14.66 2.97 -23.23
C LEU A 600 13.36 2.43 -22.62
N LYS A 601 13.43 1.72 -21.49
CA LYS A 601 12.24 1.22 -20.78
C LYS A 601 11.37 2.36 -20.27
N LEU A 602 11.95 3.44 -19.73
CA LEU A 602 11.19 4.61 -19.29
C LEU A 602 10.44 5.28 -20.45
N LEU A 603 11.02 5.31 -21.66
CA LEU A 603 10.32 5.80 -22.85
C LEU A 603 9.16 4.89 -23.26
N GLU A 604 9.39 3.58 -23.30
CA GLU A 604 8.37 2.58 -23.64
C GLU A 604 7.21 2.60 -22.66
N ASP A 605 7.48 2.53 -21.35
CA ASP A 605 6.45 2.61 -20.34
C ASP A 605 5.72 3.98 -20.42
N LYS A 606 6.43 5.12 -20.60
CA LYS A 606 5.77 6.44 -20.81
C LYS A 606 4.84 6.46 -22.04
N THR A 607 5.09 5.72 -23.13
CA THR A 607 4.15 5.71 -24.28
C THR A 607 2.87 4.91 -23.96
N VAL A 608 2.97 3.84 -23.17
CA VAL A 608 1.83 3.05 -22.69
C VAL A 608 0.95 3.90 -21.74
N PHE A 609 1.57 4.61 -20.80
CA PHE A 609 0.83 5.35 -19.75
C PHE A 609 0.19 6.67 -20.23
N LYS A 610 0.71 7.30 -21.31
CA LYS A 610 0.19 8.57 -21.88
C LYS A 610 -1.31 8.59 -22.27
N GLN A 611 -2.01 7.45 -22.28
CA GLN A 611 -3.41 7.32 -22.69
C GLN A 611 -4.40 6.97 -21.56
N ALA A 612 -3.94 6.85 -20.31
CA ALA A 612 -4.76 6.41 -19.19
C ALA A 612 -5.08 7.54 -18.18
N ASN A 613 -6.25 7.43 -17.52
CA ASN A 613 -6.47 8.11 -16.24
C ASN A 613 -5.71 7.29 -15.17
N VAL A 614 -4.76 7.92 -14.47
CA VAL A 614 -3.88 7.27 -13.47
C VAL A 614 -4.65 6.58 -12.34
N TYR A 615 -5.85 7.07 -12.04
CA TYR A 615 -6.74 6.52 -11.01
C TYR A 615 -7.79 5.54 -11.57
N ALA A 616 -7.79 5.26 -12.87
CA ALA A 616 -8.69 4.27 -13.47
C ALA A 616 -8.13 2.84 -13.31
N LYS A 617 -9.02 1.85 -13.44
CA LYS A 617 -8.65 0.43 -13.51
C LYS A 617 -7.59 0.23 -14.62
N PRO A 618 -6.43 -0.38 -14.32
CA PRO A 618 -5.41 -0.66 -15.33
C PRO A 618 -5.99 -1.43 -16.52
N ARG A 619 -5.57 -1.05 -17.74
CA ARG A 619 -6.06 -1.66 -19.00
C ARG A 619 -5.20 -2.80 -19.52
N ALA A 620 -4.00 -2.99 -18.97
CA ALA A 620 -3.11 -4.05 -19.42
C ALA A 620 -3.70 -5.42 -19.05
N PRO A 621 -3.71 -6.41 -19.96
CA PRO A 621 -3.88 -7.80 -19.55
C PRO A 621 -2.73 -8.16 -18.61
N ARG A 622 -3.01 -8.91 -17.54
CA ARG A 622 -1.97 -9.42 -16.64
C ARG A 622 -0.99 -10.25 -17.48
N SER A 623 0.31 -9.97 -17.43
CA SER A 623 1.29 -10.89 -18.03
C SER A 623 1.57 -12.09 -17.12
N LEU A 624 1.33 -11.93 -15.82
CA LEU A 624 1.49 -12.97 -14.80
C LEU A 624 0.31 -13.94 -14.81
N SER A 625 0.66 -15.23 -14.74
CA SER A 625 -0.26 -16.31 -14.41
C SER A 625 -0.77 -16.21 -12.97
N ALA A 626 -1.85 -16.93 -12.67
CA ALA A 626 -2.39 -17.01 -11.31
C ALA A 626 -1.40 -17.67 -10.32
N GLU A 627 -0.48 -18.51 -10.80
CA GLU A 627 0.54 -19.18 -10.00
C GLU A 627 1.68 -18.23 -9.62
N GLU A 628 2.20 -17.44 -10.57
CA GLU A 628 3.25 -16.43 -10.31
C GLU A 628 2.80 -15.37 -9.30
N VAL A 629 1.50 -15.02 -9.28
CA VAL A 629 0.92 -14.10 -8.28
C VAL A 629 0.80 -14.71 -6.88
N GLN A 630 0.86 -16.05 -6.76
CA GLN A 630 0.81 -16.78 -5.48
C GLN A 630 2.20 -17.09 -4.90
N ILE A 631 3.28 -16.86 -5.65
CA ILE A 631 4.66 -16.97 -5.16
C ILE A 631 5.00 -15.73 -4.30
N PRO A 632 5.59 -15.88 -3.11
CA PRO A 632 5.96 -14.77 -2.24
C PRO A 632 6.98 -13.81 -2.87
N LEU A 633 6.73 -12.49 -2.81
CA LEU A 633 7.66 -11.50 -3.37
C LEU A 633 8.67 -11.01 -2.32
N THR A 634 9.94 -11.39 -2.50
CA THR A 634 11.06 -11.12 -1.58
C THR A 634 12.10 -10.16 -2.19
N MET A 635 11.67 -8.94 -2.58
CA MET A 635 12.58 -7.91 -3.12
C MET A 635 13.14 -6.97 -2.03
N PRO A 636 14.40 -6.47 -2.14
CA PRO A 636 14.93 -5.47 -1.21
C PRO A 636 14.07 -4.19 -1.11
N LEU A 637 13.86 -3.72 0.11
CA LEU A 637 12.95 -2.61 0.42
C LEU A 637 13.32 -1.30 -0.30
N ASP A 638 14.60 -0.98 -0.37
CA ASP A 638 15.15 0.18 -1.08
C ASP A 638 14.81 0.17 -2.58
N LYS A 639 15.07 -0.96 -3.25
CA LYS A 639 14.71 -1.17 -4.66
C LYS A 639 13.21 -1.09 -4.90
N ALA A 640 12.40 -1.67 -4.02
CA ALA A 640 10.94 -1.64 -4.13
C ALA A 640 10.35 -0.21 -3.98
N ILE A 641 10.95 0.64 -3.13
CA ILE A 641 10.57 2.06 -3.01
C ILE A 641 10.92 2.84 -4.27
N ILE A 642 12.13 2.64 -4.82
CA ILE A 642 12.57 3.25 -6.08
C ILE A 642 11.63 2.84 -7.22
N GLU A 643 11.25 1.57 -7.28
CA GLU A 643 10.32 1.02 -8.27
C GLU A 643 8.94 1.70 -8.20
N SER A 644 8.34 1.74 -7.00
CA SER A 644 7.05 2.39 -6.72
C SER A 644 7.03 3.86 -7.18
N ILE A 645 8.06 4.64 -6.79
CA ILE A 645 8.15 6.06 -7.12
C ILE A 645 8.43 6.26 -8.62
N THR A 646 9.17 5.36 -9.25
CA THR A 646 9.45 5.43 -10.69
C THR A 646 8.17 5.21 -11.50
N TYR A 647 7.37 4.17 -11.19
CA TYR A 647 6.08 3.98 -11.83
C TYR A 647 5.07 5.09 -11.50
N ALA A 648 5.12 5.69 -10.31
CA ALA A 648 4.35 6.89 -10.01
C ALA A 648 4.70 8.05 -10.94
N GLY A 649 5.99 8.26 -11.24
CA GLY A 649 6.48 9.27 -12.19
C GLY A 649 6.14 8.96 -13.66
N ILE A 650 6.22 7.70 -14.07
CA ILE A 650 5.81 7.23 -15.42
C ILE A 650 4.31 7.49 -15.64
N ALA A 651 3.47 7.13 -14.66
CA ALA A 651 2.03 7.25 -14.76
C ALA A 651 1.55 8.71 -14.65
N THR A 652 2.23 9.55 -13.86
CA THR A 652 1.89 10.97 -13.68
C THR A 652 2.84 11.91 -14.45
N ASP A 653 3.87 12.39 -13.77
CA ASP A 653 4.92 13.27 -14.30
C ASP A 653 6.15 13.16 -13.39
N PHE A 654 7.37 13.21 -13.95
CA PHE A 654 8.59 13.05 -13.14
C PHE A 654 8.87 14.26 -12.23
N ASN A 655 8.30 15.44 -12.51
CA ASN A 655 8.35 16.56 -11.55
C ASN A 655 7.63 16.25 -10.23
N LYS A 656 6.70 15.28 -10.20
CA LYS A 656 6.06 14.81 -8.96
C LYS A 656 6.92 13.84 -8.16
N THR A 657 7.82 13.06 -8.78
CA THR A 657 8.67 12.12 -8.03
C THR A 657 9.60 12.83 -7.06
N LYS A 658 9.99 14.08 -7.34
CA LYS A 658 10.67 14.94 -6.37
C LYS A 658 9.90 15.03 -5.05
N LYS A 659 8.58 15.27 -5.08
CA LYS A 659 7.76 15.31 -3.87
C LYS A 659 7.67 13.95 -3.19
N LEU A 660 7.58 12.86 -3.96
CA LEU A 660 7.49 11.51 -3.41
C LEU A 660 8.79 11.11 -2.69
N TYR A 661 9.97 11.37 -3.27
CA TYR A 661 11.27 11.16 -2.61
C TYR A 661 11.51 12.11 -1.42
N ASP A 662 10.94 13.31 -1.45
CA ASP A 662 10.99 14.29 -0.35
C ASP A 662 10.02 13.95 0.80
N ASN A 663 9.06 13.05 0.57
CA ASN A 663 8.00 12.69 1.50
C ASN A 663 7.83 11.15 1.59
N LEU A 664 8.88 10.43 1.99
CA LEU A 664 8.80 8.99 2.30
C LEU A 664 8.18 8.80 3.69
N LEU A 665 6.89 8.48 3.77
CA LEU A 665 6.17 8.30 5.03
C LEU A 665 6.26 6.85 5.50
N ILE A 666 7.00 6.61 6.60
CA ILE A 666 7.18 5.27 7.16
C ILE A 666 6.12 5.00 8.24
N VAL A 667 5.37 3.91 8.10
CA VAL A 667 4.33 3.47 9.04
C VAL A 667 4.46 1.98 9.34
N GLY A 668 3.61 1.48 10.25
CA GLY A 668 3.58 0.06 10.61
C GLY A 668 4.53 -0.29 11.75
N GLY A 669 4.34 -1.50 12.31
CA GLY A 669 4.99 -1.92 13.56
C GLY A 669 6.31 -2.67 13.42
N GLY A 670 6.60 -3.21 12.24
CA GLY A 670 7.76 -4.07 12.02
C GLY A 670 9.10 -3.33 11.89
N LEU A 671 9.09 -2.01 11.67
CA LEU A 671 10.28 -1.23 11.30
C LEU A 671 10.35 0.18 11.90
N ALA A 672 9.23 0.89 11.95
CA ALA A 672 9.20 2.33 12.23
C ALA A 672 9.62 2.73 13.67
N LYS A 673 10.00 1.75 14.51
CA LYS A 673 10.54 1.94 15.86
C LYS A 673 12.06 1.74 15.97
N PHE A 674 12.74 1.23 14.94
CA PHE A 674 14.20 1.00 15.01
C PHE A 674 14.99 2.31 14.88
N PRO A 675 15.85 2.67 15.85
CA PRO A 675 16.65 3.90 15.78
C PRO A 675 17.57 3.92 14.57
N GLY A 676 17.68 5.07 13.90
CA GLY A 676 18.57 5.27 12.73
C GLY A 676 18.08 4.65 11.43
N PHE A 677 16.86 4.09 11.37
CA PHE A 677 16.29 3.54 10.14
C PHE A 677 16.18 4.58 9.03
N ASP A 678 15.78 5.80 9.37
CA ASP A 678 15.66 6.95 8.49
C ASP A 678 16.98 7.26 7.77
N VAL A 679 18.09 7.29 8.50
CA VAL A 679 19.44 7.52 7.95
C VAL A 679 19.87 6.35 7.05
N LEU A 680 19.67 5.10 7.51
CA LEU A 680 20.01 3.93 6.69
C LEU A 680 19.21 3.90 5.38
N LEU A 681 17.89 4.10 5.43
CA LEU A 681 17.05 4.07 4.23
C LEU A 681 17.45 5.18 3.26
N ASN A 682 17.81 6.37 3.77
CA ASN A 682 18.33 7.48 2.98
C ASN A 682 19.60 7.07 2.21
N ASP A 683 20.60 6.49 2.90
CA ASP A 683 21.81 5.99 2.28
C ASP A 683 21.51 4.93 1.21
N ARG A 684 20.67 3.94 1.56
CA ARG A 684 20.34 2.80 0.68
C ARG A 684 19.65 3.26 -0.59
N ILE A 685 18.67 4.17 -0.52
CA ILE A 685 18.01 4.71 -1.71
C ILE A 685 18.99 5.53 -2.55
N ASN A 686 19.84 6.36 -1.95
CA ASN A 686 20.84 7.12 -2.72
C ASN A 686 21.92 6.24 -3.38
N ILE A 687 22.20 5.05 -2.83
CA ILE A 687 23.11 4.06 -3.44
C ILE A 687 22.43 3.33 -4.62
N TRP A 688 21.16 2.92 -4.46
CA TRP A 688 20.47 2.04 -5.41
C TRP A 688 19.58 2.77 -6.43
N ARG A 689 19.34 4.08 -6.28
CA ARG A 689 18.56 4.87 -7.25
C ARG A 689 19.45 5.24 -8.44
N PRO A 690 19.11 4.84 -9.68
CA PRO A 690 19.89 5.20 -10.86
C PRO A 690 20.11 6.71 -11.01
N LYS A 691 21.23 7.11 -11.62
CA LYS A 691 21.64 8.52 -11.74
C LYS A 691 20.61 9.39 -12.47
N PHE A 692 20.00 8.88 -13.54
CA PHE A 692 18.96 9.62 -14.27
C PHE A 692 17.66 9.78 -13.48
N LEU A 693 17.27 8.76 -12.71
CA LEU A 693 16.14 8.87 -11.76
C LEU A 693 16.45 9.78 -10.55
N SER A 694 17.72 10.20 -10.40
CA SER A 694 18.17 11.11 -9.37
C SER A 694 18.22 12.58 -9.79
N SER A 695 18.10 12.89 -11.08
CA SER A 695 18.14 14.28 -11.58
C SER A 695 16.75 14.79 -11.96
N SER A 696 16.47 16.06 -11.66
CA SER A 696 15.31 16.76 -12.21
C SER A 696 15.44 17.05 -13.72
N GLY A 697 16.58 16.78 -14.34
CA GLY A 697 16.80 16.86 -15.80
C GLY A 697 16.32 15.62 -16.57
N LEU A 698 15.73 14.63 -15.90
CA LEU A 698 15.28 13.37 -16.50
C LEU A 698 14.34 13.57 -17.70
N ASP A 699 13.42 14.55 -17.65
CA ASP A 699 12.51 14.78 -18.77
C ASP A 699 13.25 15.28 -20.02
N ASP A 700 14.36 16.03 -19.88
CA ASP A 700 15.20 16.43 -21.01
C ASP A 700 16.02 15.26 -21.57
N VAL A 701 16.50 14.35 -20.71
CA VAL A 701 17.13 13.08 -21.11
C VAL A 701 16.16 12.24 -21.93
N LEU A 702 14.91 12.10 -21.47
CA LEU A 702 13.86 11.37 -22.19
C LEU A 702 13.46 12.08 -23.49
N ASN A 703 13.39 13.42 -23.50
CA ASN A 703 13.14 14.20 -24.72
C ASN A 703 14.27 14.04 -25.76
N TYR A 704 15.52 13.92 -25.32
CA TYR A 704 16.66 13.59 -26.19
C TYR A 704 16.53 12.17 -26.77
N ALA A 705 16.36 11.17 -25.90
CA ALA A 705 16.29 9.77 -26.32
C ALA A 705 15.08 9.48 -27.23
N ASN A 706 13.93 10.15 -27.00
CA ASN A 706 12.77 10.06 -27.89
C ASN A 706 13.07 10.60 -29.30
N LYS A 707 13.86 11.69 -29.42
CA LYS A 707 14.27 12.22 -30.73
C LYS A 707 15.23 11.28 -31.47
N GLU A 708 16.13 10.58 -30.77
CA GLU A 708 16.98 9.57 -31.40
C GLU A 708 16.17 8.32 -31.80
N LYS A 709 15.18 7.91 -31.00
CA LYS A 709 14.21 6.87 -31.37
C LYS A 709 13.45 7.23 -32.64
N GLU A 710 12.90 8.44 -32.73
CA GLU A 710 12.18 8.92 -33.93
C GLU A 710 13.07 8.93 -35.18
N LYS A 711 14.35 9.31 -35.06
CA LYS A 711 15.32 9.24 -36.17
C LYS A 711 15.64 7.80 -36.59
N SER A 712 15.84 6.89 -35.63
CA SER A 712 16.07 5.46 -35.88
C SER A 712 14.86 4.85 -36.61
N GLU A 713 13.65 5.11 -36.12
CA GLU A 713 12.40 4.63 -36.75
C GLU A 713 12.18 5.21 -38.15
N ALA A 714 12.51 6.49 -38.38
CA ALA A 714 12.47 7.11 -39.70
C ALA A 714 13.45 6.44 -40.67
N LYS A 715 14.73 6.32 -40.27
CA LYS A 715 15.76 5.61 -41.05
C LYS A 715 15.35 4.18 -41.38
N ARG A 716 14.72 3.47 -40.43
CA ARG A 716 14.19 2.11 -40.65
C ARG A 716 13.08 2.08 -41.70
N LYS A 717 12.12 3.01 -41.65
CA LYS A 717 11.06 3.13 -42.66
C LYS A 717 11.65 3.43 -44.05
N ASP A 718 12.62 4.33 -44.14
CA ASP A 718 13.27 4.69 -45.39
C ASP A 718 14.05 3.49 -45.99
N MET A 719 14.81 2.76 -45.18
CA MET A 719 15.54 1.56 -45.65
C MET A 719 14.61 0.41 -46.06
N ILE A 720 13.48 0.20 -45.37
CA ILE A 720 12.44 -0.76 -45.78
C ILE A 720 11.82 -0.34 -47.13
N ALA A 721 11.49 0.94 -47.29
CA ALA A 721 10.92 1.45 -48.54
C ALA A 721 11.91 1.34 -49.72
N GLU A 722 13.19 1.61 -49.49
CA GLU A 722 14.24 1.45 -50.50
C GLU A 722 14.44 -0.03 -50.87
N ALA A 723 14.45 -0.94 -49.89
CA ALA A 723 14.59 -2.38 -50.13
C ALA A 723 13.40 -2.95 -50.91
N LYS A 724 12.15 -2.61 -50.52
CA LYS A 724 10.93 -2.97 -51.27
C LYS A 724 10.99 -2.43 -52.70
N LYS A 725 11.39 -1.16 -52.89
CA LYS A 725 11.51 -0.55 -54.21
C LYS A 725 12.57 -1.19 -55.11
N LYS A 726 13.67 -1.70 -54.55
CA LYS A 726 14.70 -2.46 -55.29
C LYS A 726 14.23 -3.83 -55.78
N LYS A 727 13.19 -4.38 -55.15
CA LYS A 727 12.70 -5.76 -55.34
C LYS A 727 11.35 -5.82 -56.06
N ALA A 728 10.67 -4.69 -56.25
CA ALA A 728 9.48 -4.56 -57.09
C ALA A 728 9.79 -4.87 -58.57
N THR A 729 8.94 -5.68 -59.21
CA THR A 729 9.11 -6.06 -60.62
C THR A 729 7.88 -5.69 -61.46
N GLY A 730 8.07 -4.88 -62.51
CA GLY A 730 6.98 -4.43 -63.38
C GLY A 730 6.04 -3.42 -62.71
N ASP A 731 4.74 -3.51 -63.01
CA ASP A 731 3.66 -2.67 -62.43
C ASP A 731 3.24 -3.08 -61.00
N GLN A 732 4.03 -3.93 -60.34
CA GLN A 732 3.74 -4.44 -59.00
C GLN A 732 3.87 -3.34 -57.94
N SER A 733 2.86 -3.19 -57.07
CA SER A 733 2.89 -2.18 -56.01
C SER A 733 4.06 -2.43 -55.05
N VAL A 734 4.75 -1.35 -54.63
CA VAL A 734 5.84 -1.43 -53.66
C VAL A 734 5.36 -1.95 -52.31
N ASP A 735 4.09 -1.72 -51.97
CA ASP A 735 3.48 -2.21 -50.73
C ASP A 735 3.35 -3.75 -50.72
N ASP A 736 3.10 -4.37 -51.88
CA ASP A 736 2.93 -5.82 -52.06
C ASP A 736 4.26 -6.59 -52.06
N VAL A 737 5.40 -5.90 -52.02
CA VAL A 737 6.73 -6.53 -52.03
C VAL A 737 7.12 -6.96 -50.61
N GLU A 738 7.33 -8.27 -50.43
CA GLU A 738 7.83 -8.83 -49.17
C GLU A 738 9.36 -8.87 -49.11
N LEU A 739 9.92 -8.45 -47.97
CA LEU A 739 11.34 -8.57 -47.65
C LEU A 739 11.60 -9.94 -47.01
N SER A 740 12.75 -10.54 -47.32
CA SER A 740 13.19 -11.77 -46.65
C SER A 740 13.62 -11.49 -45.20
N GLU A 741 13.56 -12.50 -44.35
CA GLU A 741 14.02 -12.41 -42.94
C GLU A 741 15.45 -11.85 -42.84
N LYS A 742 16.32 -12.20 -43.80
CA LYS A 742 17.69 -11.67 -43.85
C LYS A 742 17.72 -10.17 -44.17
N GLU A 743 16.96 -9.71 -45.17
CA GLU A 743 16.88 -8.27 -45.50
C GLU A 743 16.32 -7.46 -44.33
N ILE A 744 15.34 -7.99 -43.61
CA ILE A 744 14.79 -7.37 -42.39
C ILE A 744 15.87 -7.28 -41.31
N LYS A 745 16.59 -8.37 -41.05
CA LYS A 745 17.66 -8.42 -40.05
C LYS A 745 18.83 -7.48 -40.39
N ASP A 746 19.26 -7.43 -41.64
CA ASP A 746 20.30 -6.51 -42.11
C ASP A 746 19.88 -5.03 -41.91
N ILE A 747 18.58 -4.73 -42.09
CA ILE A 747 18.02 -3.39 -41.80
C ILE A 747 17.96 -3.12 -40.29
N GLU A 748 17.57 -4.09 -39.46
CA GLU A 748 17.53 -3.94 -38.00
C GLU A 748 18.92 -3.69 -37.41
N GLU A 749 19.93 -4.47 -37.83
CA GLU A 749 21.33 -4.24 -37.44
C GLU A 749 21.84 -2.85 -37.87
N ALA A 750 21.42 -2.35 -39.04
CA ALA A 750 21.78 -1.03 -39.53
C ALA A 750 20.97 0.13 -38.92
N THR A 751 19.87 -0.14 -38.22
CA THR A 751 18.92 0.87 -37.69
C THR A 751 18.72 0.82 -36.18
N GLY A 752 19.42 -0.08 -35.50
CA GLY A 752 19.47 -0.20 -34.04
C GLY A 752 19.61 1.17 -33.36
N LEU A 753 18.78 1.38 -32.33
CA LEU A 753 18.78 2.59 -31.55
C LEU A 753 19.96 2.56 -30.59
N PHE A 754 20.89 3.50 -30.75
CA PHE A 754 22.02 3.73 -29.84
C PHE A 754 21.87 5.10 -29.21
N LEU A 755 22.00 5.18 -27.88
CA LEU A 755 21.96 6.44 -27.15
C LEU A 755 23.37 6.92 -26.83
N ASP A 756 23.64 8.20 -27.13
CA ASP A 756 24.87 8.88 -26.70
C ASP A 756 24.72 9.22 -25.21
N LEU A 757 25.36 8.41 -24.36
CA LEU A 757 25.27 8.56 -22.91
C LEU A 757 26.02 9.80 -22.39
N GLU A 758 27.09 10.27 -23.04
CA GLU A 758 27.75 11.53 -22.66
C GLU A 758 26.81 12.70 -22.86
N LYS A 759 26.04 12.67 -23.96
CA LYS A 759 24.99 13.65 -24.23
C LYS A 759 23.79 13.53 -23.29
N ALA A 760 23.36 12.31 -22.95
CA ALA A 760 22.34 12.10 -21.93
C ALA A 760 22.77 12.66 -20.56
N ASP A 761 24.01 12.40 -20.15
CA ASP A 761 24.61 12.95 -18.92
C ASP A 761 24.65 14.47 -18.98
N SER A 762 25.00 15.08 -20.13
CA SER A 762 24.98 16.55 -20.28
C SER A 762 23.61 17.19 -20.06
N TYR A 763 22.49 16.48 -20.32
CA TYR A 763 21.14 16.94 -19.97
C TYR A 763 20.79 16.66 -18.51
N SER A 764 21.22 15.52 -17.97
CA SER A 764 21.05 15.17 -16.56
C SER A 764 21.75 16.16 -15.62
N ASP A 765 22.96 16.60 -15.97
CA ASP A 765 23.79 17.52 -15.19
C ASP A 765 23.29 18.98 -15.21
N GLN A 766 22.39 19.33 -16.14
CA GLN A 766 21.66 20.61 -16.12
C GLN A 766 20.53 20.60 -15.07
N GLY A 767 20.10 19.41 -14.63
CA GLY A 767 19.13 19.24 -13.56
C GLY A 767 19.74 19.29 -12.16
N ALA A 768 18.91 19.56 -11.16
CA ALA A 768 19.29 19.45 -9.76
C ALA A 768 19.09 18.02 -9.25
N LEU A 769 19.96 17.58 -8.34
CA LEU A 769 19.79 16.33 -7.60
C LEU A 769 18.48 16.37 -6.78
N ILE A 770 17.65 15.33 -6.95
CA ILE A 770 16.42 15.13 -6.18
C ILE A 770 16.81 14.58 -4.79
N PRO A 771 16.55 15.30 -3.69
CA PRO A 771 16.83 14.79 -2.35
C PRO A 771 15.95 13.57 -2.04
N VAL A 772 16.42 12.74 -1.13
CA VAL A 772 15.64 11.68 -0.49
C VAL A 772 15.45 12.12 0.96
N ASN A 773 14.22 12.20 1.43
CA ASN A 773 13.89 12.56 2.82
C ASN A 773 12.88 11.55 3.38
N VAL A 774 13.25 10.96 4.51
CA VAL A 774 12.38 10.05 5.26
C VAL A 774 11.61 10.87 6.28
N LEU A 775 10.29 10.89 6.15
CA LEU A 775 9.41 11.52 7.12
C LEU A 775 9.14 10.53 8.26
N PRO A 776 9.60 10.82 9.50
CA PRO A 776 9.09 10.09 10.64
C PRO A 776 7.60 10.39 10.80
N ALA A 777 6.85 9.45 11.39
CA ALA A 777 5.51 9.78 11.89
C ALA A 777 5.59 11.00 12.84
N PRO A 778 4.56 11.87 12.89
CA PRO A 778 4.58 13.00 13.81
C PRO A 778 4.82 12.51 15.24
N ARG A 779 5.74 13.16 15.98
CA ARG A 779 6.24 12.71 17.31
C ARG A 779 5.16 12.40 18.37
N GLU A 780 3.93 12.82 18.13
CA GLU A 780 2.76 12.62 18.99
C GLU A 780 2.05 11.28 18.80
N PHE A 781 2.41 10.50 17.76
CA PHE A 781 1.77 9.26 17.35
C PHE A 781 2.76 8.10 17.21
N ASP A 782 2.31 6.89 17.55
CA ASP A 782 2.99 5.66 17.16
C ASP A 782 2.80 5.43 15.65
N PRO A 783 3.86 5.17 14.86
CA PRO A 783 3.73 4.79 13.44
C PRO A 783 2.79 3.60 13.19
N GLN A 784 2.58 2.74 14.20
CA GLN A 784 1.61 1.65 14.17
C GLN A 784 0.15 2.09 14.07
N GLU A 785 -0.16 3.26 14.62
CA GLU A 785 -1.53 3.76 14.79
C GLU A 785 -1.89 4.79 13.72
N LEU A 786 -0.90 5.33 13.00
CA LEU A 786 -1.06 6.44 12.07
C LEU A 786 -2.09 6.16 10.97
N CYS A 787 -2.13 4.92 10.47
CA CYS A 787 -3.11 4.45 9.50
C CYS A 787 -4.55 4.49 10.07
N TRP A 788 -4.76 3.89 11.25
CA TRP A 788 -6.05 3.95 11.96
C TRP A 788 -6.47 5.39 12.29
N LYS A 789 -5.52 6.25 12.70
CA LYS A 789 -5.79 7.67 12.98
C LYS A 789 -6.21 8.41 11.72
N GLY A 790 -5.61 8.07 10.59
CA GLY A 790 -6.01 8.51 9.27
C GLY A 790 -7.43 8.13 8.87
N GLY A 791 -7.84 6.89 9.14
CA GLY A 791 -9.23 6.47 9.01
C GLY A 791 -10.17 7.29 9.90
N SER A 792 -9.77 7.56 11.14
CA SER A 792 -10.52 8.41 12.07
C SER A 792 -10.69 9.84 11.55
N VAL A 793 -9.63 10.47 11.02
CA VAL A 793 -9.71 11.77 10.35
C VAL A 793 -10.64 11.71 9.13
N TYR A 794 -10.46 10.72 8.25
CA TYR A 794 -11.27 10.55 7.04
C TYR A 794 -12.76 10.41 7.34
N SER A 795 -13.14 9.57 8.30
CA SER A 795 -14.54 9.30 8.65
C SER A 795 -15.33 10.55 9.09
N ARG A 796 -14.63 11.57 9.60
CA ARG A 796 -15.20 12.84 10.08
C ARG A 796 -15.39 13.87 8.96
N LEU A 797 -15.01 13.53 7.72
CA LEU A 797 -15.10 14.46 6.58
C LEU A 797 -16.46 14.44 5.90
N LYS A 798 -16.87 15.61 5.41
CA LYS A 798 -18.14 15.78 4.67
C LYS A 798 -18.26 14.86 3.45
N VAL A 799 -17.15 14.50 2.79
CA VAL A 799 -17.12 13.63 1.60
C VAL A 799 -17.53 12.18 1.89
N VAL A 800 -17.27 11.65 3.10
CA VAL A 800 -17.56 10.25 3.43
C VAL A 800 -19.07 9.99 3.53
N ASN A 801 -19.88 11.04 3.69
CA ASN A 801 -21.33 10.92 3.72
C ASN A 801 -21.93 10.29 2.44
N GLU A 802 -21.24 10.40 1.31
CA GLU A 802 -21.63 9.75 0.04
C GLU A 802 -21.13 8.29 -0.06
N MET A 803 -20.13 7.92 0.73
CA MET A 803 -19.42 6.63 0.67
C MET A 803 -19.98 5.57 1.63
N TRP A 804 -20.89 5.93 2.54
CA TRP A 804 -21.50 4.97 3.46
C TRP A 804 -22.46 4.00 2.72
N ILE A 805 -22.09 2.72 2.70
CA ILE A 805 -22.91 1.58 2.29
C ILE A 805 -23.85 1.25 3.45
N THR A 806 -25.16 1.32 3.23
CA THR A 806 -26.17 0.89 4.21
C THR A 806 -26.54 -0.57 4.00
N GLN A 807 -27.14 -1.22 5.00
CA GLN A 807 -27.64 -2.60 4.86
C GLN A 807 -28.57 -2.75 3.64
N LYS A 808 -29.45 -1.78 3.39
CA LYS A 808 -30.35 -1.76 2.22
C LYS A 808 -29.62 -1.64 0.88
N ASP A 809 -28.49 -0.95 0.84
CA ASP A 809 -27.65 -0.92 -0.38
C ASP A 809 -27.05 -2.31 -0.61
N TRP A 810 -26.49 -2.92 0.45
CA TRP A 810 -25.83 -4.21 0.40
C TRP A 810 -26.79 -5.37 0.10
N ASP A 811 -28.00 -5.37 0.65
CA ASP A 811 -29.03 -6.35 0.32
C ASP A 811 -29.45 -6.30 -1.16
N LEU A 812 -29.51 -5.09 -1.73
CA LEU A 812 -29.97 -4.85 -3.10
C LEU A 812 -28.88 -5.07 -4.16
N LEU A 813 -27.65 -4.61 -3.88
CA LEU A 813 -26.55 -4.55 -4.86
C LEU A 813 -25.35 -5.41 -4.48
N ARG A 814 -25.27 -5.90 -3.23
CA ARG A 814 -24.14 -6.65 -2.66
C ARG A 814 -22.81 -5.94 -2.96
N THR A 815 -21.80 -6.70 -3.36
CA THR A 815 -20.44 -6.25 -3.69
C THR A 815 -20.40 -5.13 -4.73
N ARG A 816 -21.43 -5.02 -5.60
CA ARG A 816 -21.57 -3.93 -6.56
C ARG A 816 -21.67 -2.55 -5.90
N CYS A 817 -22.06 -2.45 -4.63
CA CYS A 817 -21.99 -1.21 -3.85
C CYS A 817 -20.59 -0.58 -3.87
N LEU A 818 -19.55 -1.41 -3.80
CA LEU A 818 -18.15 -0.96 -3.65
C LEU A 818 -17.69 -0.18 -4.89
N TYR A 819 -18.24 -0.45 -6.07
CA TYR A 819 -17.97 0.29 -7.31
C TYR A 819 -18.65 1.69 -7.35
N TYR A 820 -19.64 1.95 -6.49
CA TYR A 820 -20.40 3.20 -6.46
C TYR A 820 -20.14 4.06 -5.21
N LYS A 821 -19.70 3.43 -4.11
CA LYS A 821 -19.56 4.03 -2.77
C LYS A 821 -18.14 3.80 -2.21
N SER A 822 -17.15 4.12 -3.01
CA SER A 822 -15.73 4.11 -2.63
C SER A 822 -15.03 5.36 -3.17
N LEU A 823 -13.95 5.76 -2.48
CA LEU A 823 -13.13 6.90 -2.88
C LEU A 823 -12.33 6.61 -4.17
N PHE A 824 -11.91 5.36 -4.32
CA PHE A 824 -11.07 4.84 -5.40
C PHE A 824 -11.90 3.99 -6.39
N ASN A 825 -11.30 3.62 -7.52
CA ASN A 825 -11.95 2.74 -8.49
C ASN A 825 -11.78 1.28 -8.04
N TYR A 826 -12.87 0.66 -7.57
CA TYR A 826 -12.91 -0.74 -7.13
C TYR A 826 -12.79 -1.71 -8.30
#